data_AF-A0A1J1LMU6-F1
#
_entry.id   AF-A0A1J1LMU6-F1
#
_cell.length_a   1.000
_cell.length_b   1.000
_cell.length_c   1.000
_cell.angle_alpha   90.00
_cell.angle_beta   90.00
_cell.angle_gamma   90.00
#
_symmetry.space_group_name_H-M   'P 1'
#
loop_
_entity.id
_entity.type
_entity.pdbx_description
1 polymer ?
#
loop_
_entity_poly.entity_id
_entity_poly.type
_entity_poly.pdbx_seq_one_letter_code
_entity_poly.pdbx_strand_id
1 'polypeptide(L)'
;MPSNLLIVTSDTPSIDAINLMNQRDHDCILVIDEQRLIGIVTERDIVRAIAAEIHFDQVPITQVMTANVITLLESEAADSLKVIQQFNHHKIRHLPIVNLQGEVIRIITPKQIRDRLIPYDLLKLRRVEDVMQIRVIHAPPSTSIKHLANLMITYQVSCIVITQLQNQGLIQPIGMITERDMVRFQQLNLNFELTLAETVMTSPVIAIAAQDSLWLAHQQMQRHQIRRLVVTTAEENLIGIVTQTHILQVIDPSELLETIDILQHTLEVQTVQLKQEMQLVQTLVQQEARYHHLLDSFPEFVCCYTVKGSLTFINQAGCQYLGQSASELLGQSIFSLFPDHEQNLGLEQITHLLETQETLSYQSCLTEESNQQRWLEWTVQVIPDEMGQNWEFQAIGRDITKHKQVELQRQQVEAALSQSEAELRAVFGAMSDLVLILDEEGRYLNVITNNPHILYLPVDQILDKTPQEIFPEPLATQMLETVQKAIATQTTATLEYCLEIGGKNSWFSANISPLSSSSVVAVIREISDQKRVEETLQETNLALAEAQKLAHLGSWSYDLLTQEIQWSEESFCIYGLSSDHPVPTYEELLQVFTHPDDRELIRHRMEKALNEGQQFQQEIRIFCPDDSLRYLLIKGKVMRNEQGQVIRLFGTLLDITERKQIEETLRQLLKRERVVTEITQRIRQSLNLEEILTTTVTEIRKLLQTDRVLIYRFEPNGNALVIVQSVGVEWMSLWGQQIPSSYLTQDQCIIPFSQGCLHNISDIYTAHLKSDQLQWFEQCQVRACLGVPIIKGELLWGFLMAHHCTCPRQWAYWELDLLEQISAQVSIAIHQSQLYEQTQEQAQREKGLRRVIQAISQPLDLETIFSTATLEMGQLLNVDRVSIAQYIPDQNHWIIVASATQGSQIHDTIGIIIPDDDNLISAQIKQQKVIRISNFQQYADQPINQNLTEMNPGALLIVPLWVGSSIWGSLSVYRHHQTWIWQDTEVELACTLVEQLQVAIQQSQLYQQLHIANQRLEGLVMMDGLTQVANRRRFDEYLEQEWKRGTREQQPLSLIFCDVDYFKCYNDQYGHLAGDECLIQVAQAIDQSVRRPGDLVARYGGEEFAVILPQTYIEGAIQVAEIIANTLNSLQIPHPESPLSSHLTLSMGIASFMPSVHSSPQVLIEAADQALYQAKAQGRNRYIVYTSPESASESSH
;
A
#
# COMPACT_ATOMS: atom_id res chain seq x y z
N MET A 1 -35.32 20.22 20.16
CA MET A 1 -36.42 20.91 20.86
C MET A 1 -36.04 21.12 22.33
N PRO A 2 -36.23 22.33 22.89
CA PRO A 2 -35.79 22.72 24.23
C PRO A 2 -36.77 22.34 25.35
N SER A 3 -37.48 21.22 25.23
CA SER A 3 -38.58 20.85 26.13
C SER A 3 -38.18 20.02 27.36
N ASN A 4 -36.87 19.80 27.59
CA ASN A 4 -36.37 18.90 28.64
C ASN A 4 -35.19 19.48 29.46
N LEU A 5 -35.11 20.81 29.57
CA LEU A 5 -34.17 21.45 30.50
C LEU A 5 -34.92 21.81 31.78
N LEU A 6 -34.43 21.33 32.92
CA LEU A 6 -34.91 21.75 34.22
C LEU A 6 -34.10 22.96 34.68
N ILE A 7 -34.71 24.14 34.61
CA ILE A 7 -34.08 25.43 34.90
C ILE A 7 -34.80 26.08 36.08
N VAL A 8 -34.05 26.59 37.06
CA VAL A 8 -34.56 27.34 38.21
C VAL A 8 -33.80 28.65 38.38
N THR A 9 -34.44 29.63 39.02
CA THR A 9 -33.81 30.91 39.35
C THR A 9 -32.98 30.80 40.64
N SER A 10 -31.99 31.67 40.80
CA SER A 10 -31.03 31.68 41.92
C SER A 10 -31.67 31.80 43.32
N ASP A 11 -32.89 32.31 43.41
CA ASP A 11 -33.68 32.49 44.64
C ASP A 11 -34.57 31.28 44.99
N THR A 12 -34.63 30.25 44.14
CA THR A 12 -35.46 29.07 44.38
C THR A 12 -35.01 28.33 45.65
N PRO A 13 -35.93 28.00 46.59
CA PRO A 13 -35.61 27.18 47.75
C PRO A 13 -35.04 25.81 47.33
N SER A 14 -34.03 25.32 48.05
CA SER A 14 -33.35 24.08 47.64
C SER A 14 -34.28 22.87 47.64
N ILE A 15 -35.19 22.79 48.61
CA ILE A 15 -36.16 21.70 48.70
C ILE A 15 -37.12 21.65 47.48
N ASP A 16 -37.56 22.80 47.00
CA ASP A 16 -38.47 22.88 45.85
C ASP A 16 -37.75 22.48 44.55
N ALA A 17 -36.51 22.92 44.39
CA ALA A 17 -35.66 22.54 43.26
C ALA A 17 -35.39 21.02 43.24
N ILE A 18 -35.07 20.42 44.39
CA ILE A 18 -34.84 18.97 44.52
C ILE A 18 -36.12 18.17 44.23
N ASN A 19 -37.27 18.64 44.72
CA ASN A 19 -38.56 18.02 44.43
C ASN A 19 -38.91 18.07 42.93
N LEU A 20 -38.63 19.19 42.27
CA LEU A 20 -38.79 19.34 40.82
C LEU A 20 -37.89 18.38 40.03
N MET A 21 -36.64 18.19 40.49
CA MET A 21 -35.69 17.25 39.90
C MET A 21 -36.19 15.80 39.95
N ASN A 22 -36.75 15.38 41.08
CA ASN A 22 -37.34 14.05 41.24
C ASN A 22 -38.64 13.88 40.45
N GLN A 23 -39.55 14.87 40.47
CA GLN A 23 -40.85 14.80 39.78
C GLN A 23 -40.68 14.68 38.26
N ARG A 24 -39.70 15.38 37.69
CA ARG A 24 -39.45 15.37 36.25
C ARG A 24 -38.41 14.33 35.81
N ASP A 25 -37.89 13.52 36.72
CA ASP A 25 -36.84 12.53 36.44
C ASP A 25 -35.64 13.10 35.67
N HIS A 26 -35.10 14.24 36.14
CA HIS A 26 -33.92 14.87 35.56
C HIS A 26 -32.67 14.59 36.41
N ASP A 27 -31.53 14.35 35.75
CA ASP A 27 -30.24 14.06 36.40
C ASP A 27 -29.49 15.33 36.90
N CYS A 28 -29.97 16.52 36.52
CA CYS A 28 -29.44 17.81 36.97
C CYS A 28 -30.46 18.96 36.85
N ILE A 29 -30.18 20.05 37.55
CA ILE A 29 -30.89 21.34 37.51
C ILE A 29 -29.90 22.42 37.09
N LEU A 30 -30.28 23.25 36.12
CA LEU A 30 -29.51 24.44 35.75
C LEU A 30 -30.03 25.65 36.53
N VAL A 31 -29.14 26.35 37.21
CA VAL A 31 -29.45 27.56 37.98
C VAL A 31 -29.08 28.77 37.15
N ILE A 32 -30.04 29.64 36.90
CA ILE A 32 -29.85 30.86 36.11
C ILE A 32 -30.09 32.11 36.95
N ASP A 33 -29.41 33.20 36.57
CA ASP A 33 -29.65 34.56 37.04
C ASP A 33 -29.66 35.49 35.82
N GLU A 34 -30.69 36.33 35.71
CA GLU A 34 -30.93 37.19 34.53
C GLU A 34 -30.71 36.48 33.17
N GLN A 35 -31.22 35.25 33.02
CA GLN A 35 -31.09 34.38 31.82
C GLN A 35 -29.69 33.79 31.54
N ARG A 36 -28.69 34.07 32.37
CA ARG A 36 -27.36 33.47 32.27
C ARG A 36 -27.21 32.27 33.19
N LEU A 37 -26.48 31.26 32.73
CA LEU A 37 -26.14 30.10 33.56
C LEU A 37 -25.13 30.51 34.63
N ILE A 38 -25.52 30.37 35.90
CA ILE A 38 -24.66 30.68 37.05
C ILE A 38 -24.28 29.45 37.88
N GLY A 39 -24.94 28.31 37.64
CA GLY A 39 -24.63 27.09 38.36
C GLY A 39 -25.37 25.86 37.84
N ILE A 40 -24.92 24.69 38.27
CA ILE A 40 -25.57 23.40 38.04
C ILE A 40 -25.68 22.64 39.36
N VAL A 41 -26.83 22.01 39.59
CA VAL A 41 -27.06 21.11 40.72
C VAL A 41 -27.23 19.70 40.17
N THR A 42 -26.44 18.76 40.66
CA THR A 42 -26.50 17.35 40.30
C THR A 42 -26.85 16.50 41.52
N GLU A 43 -27.20 15.22 41.32
CA GLU A 43 -27.45 14.28 42.42
C GLU A 43 -26.29 14.26 43.44
N ARG A 44 -25.04 14.40 42.95
CA ARG A 44 -23.84 14.45 43.79
C ARG A 44 -23.78 15.69 44.69
N ASP A 45 -24.25 16.83 44.21
CA ASP A 45 -24.31 18.07 45.00
C ASP A 45 -25.31 17.94 46.14
N ILE A 46 -26.42 17.23 45.90
CA ILE A 46 -27.42 16.90 46.92
C ILE A 46 -26.82 15.93 47.94
N VAL A 47 -26.15 14.85 47.51
CA VAL A 47 -25.46 13.92 48.43
C VAL A 47 -24.41 14.64 49.28
N ARG A 48 -23.67 15.59 48.69
CA ARG A 48 -22.71 16.44 49.41
C ARG A 48 -23.39 17.27 50.49
N ALA A 49 -24.53 17.89 50.17
CA ALA A 49 -25.31 18.66 51.13
C ALA A 49 -25.91 17.78 52.24
N ILE A 50 -26.34 16.55 51.93
CA ILE A 50 -26.81 15.56 52.91
C ILE A 50 -25.72 15.20 53.92
N ALA A 51 -24.51 14.89 53.45
CA ALA A 51 -23.39 14.56 54.33
C ALA A 51 -22.90 15.75 55.17
N ALA A 52 -23.07 16.96 54.64
CA ALA A 52 -22.75 18.21 55.33
C ALA A 52 -23.87 18.72 56.25
N GLU A 53 -24.95 17.95 56.43
CA GLU A 53 -26.09 18.29 57.30
C GLU A 53 -26.80 19.60 56.93
N ILE A 54 -26.83 19.93 55.64
CA ILE A 54 -27.52 21.12 55.15
C ILE A 54 -29.04 20.91 55.21
N HIS A 55 -29.75 21.77 55.94
CA HIS A 55 -31.21 21.77 55.99
C HIS A 55 -31.78 22.44 54.72
N PHE A 56 -32.18 21.64 53.73
CA PHE A 56 -32.67 22.11 52.42
C PHE A 56 -33.90 23.04 52.47
N ASP A 57 -34.67 23.01 53.57
CA ASP A 57 -35.84 23.87 53.78
C ASP A 57 -35.49 25.33 54.09
N GLN A 58 -34.22 25.62 54.41
CA GLN A 58 -33.78 26.92 54.93
C GLN A 58 -32.71 27.60 54.06
N VAL A 59 -32.28 26.97 52.97
CA VAL A 59 -31.18 27.47 52.12
C VAL A 59 -31.60 27.61 50.65
N PRO A 60 -31.17 28.69 49.97
CA PRO A 60 -31.40 28.84 48.53
C PRO A 60 -30.55 27.85 47.74
N ILE A 61 -31.02 27.48 46.54
CA ILE A 61 -30.36 26.48 45.68
C ILE A 61 -28.90 26.86 45.32
N THR A 62 -28.58 28.16 45.38
CA THR A 62 -27.22 28.70 45.17
C THR A 62 -26.20 28.27 46.21
N GLN A 63 -26.62 27.85 47.41
CA GLN A 63 -25.71 27.27 48.41
C GLN A 63 -25.41 25.78 48.18
N VAL A 64 -26.22 25.11 47.36
CA VAL A 64 -26.06 23.69 47.04
C VAL A 64 -25.34 23.49 45.70
N MET A 65 -25.55 24.41 44.74
CA MET A 65 -25.05 24.32 43.37
C MET A 65 -23.52 24.34 43.22
N THR A 66 -23.06 23.84 42.08
CA THR A 66 -21.71 24.07 41.57
C THR A 66 -21.72 25.32 40.68
N ALA A 67 -21.04 26.40 41.08
CA ALA A 67 -21.08 27.70 40.40
C ALA A 67 -20.22 27.80 39.11
N ASN A 68 -19.05 27.14 39.08
CA ASN A 68 -18.15 27.18 37.91
C ASN A 68 -18.50 26.07 36.91
N VAL A 69 -19.58 26.28 36.15
CA VAL A 69 -20.04 25.28 35.16
C VAL A 69 -19.20 25.36 33.90
N ILE A 70 -18.66 24.21 33.48
CA ILE A 70 -17.98 24.09 32.18
C ILE A 70 -19.05 24.12 31.09
N THR A 71 -18.88 25.03 30.14
CA THR A 71 -19.82 25.24 29.03
C THR A 71 -19.07 25.18 27.70
N LEU A 72 -19.81 24.95 26.61
CA LEU A 72 -19.27 24.98 25.25
C LEU A 72 -20.15 25.88 24.37
N LEU A 73 -19.53 26.66 23.49
CA LEU A 73 -20.27 27.50 22.55
C LEU A 73 -20.98 26.65 21.49
N GLU A 74 -22.17 27.08 21.05
CA GLU A 74 -22.94 26.36 20.03
C GLU A 74 -22.15 26.09 18.74
N SER A 75 -21.35 27.06 18.29
CA SER A 75 -20.48 26.92 17.11
C SER A 75 -19.41 25.84 17.27
N GLU A 76 -18.96 25.59 18.50
CA GLU A 76 -17.94 24.59 18.80
C GLU A 76 -18.56 23.21 19.05
N ALA A 77 -19.82 23.16 19.45
CA ALA A 77 -20.58 21.93 19.70
C ALA A 77 -20.91 21.14 18.41
N ALA A 78 -20.62 21.70 17.23
CA ALA A 78 -20.68 20.99 15.95
C ALA A 78 -19.55 19.96 15.81
N ASP A 79 -18.43 20.18 16.48
CA ASP A 79 -17.31 19.24 16.51
C ASP A 79 -17.52 18.20 17.62
N SER A 80 -17.93 16.99 17.22
CA SER A 80 -18.16 15.88 18.14
C SER A 80 -16.93 15.48 18.94
N LEU A 81 -15.71 15.66 18.39
CA LEU A 81 -14.47 15.34 19.09
C LEU A 81 -14.20 16.33 20.21
N LYS A 82 -14.42 17.63 19.98
CA LYS A 82 -14.33 18.64 21.05
C LYS A 82 -15.30 18.35 22.18
N VAL A 83 -16.55 18.00 21.87
CA VAL A 83 -17.55 17.62 22.88
C VAL A 83 -17.06 16.44 23.72
N ILE A 84 -16.53 15.38 23.10
CA ILE A 84 -15.98 14.20 23.79
C ILE A 84 -14.74 14.57 24.61
N GLN A 85 -13.86 15.42 24.09
CA GLN A 85 -12.66 15.89 24.78
C GLN A 85 -13.03 16.66 26.06
N GLN A 86 -14.07 17.49 26.03
CA GLN A 86 -14.56 18.20 27.22
C GLN A 86 -15.06 17.25 28.32
N PHE A 87 -15.80 16.21 27.94
CA PHE A 87 -16.24 15.17 28.89
C PHE A 87 -15.05 14.44 29.53
N ASN A 88 -14.05 14.06 28.72
CA ASN A 88 -12.88 13.32 29.20
C ASN A 88 -11.95 14.18 30.05
N HIS A 89 -11.66 15.40 29.62
CA HIS A 89 -10.71 16.29 30.29
C HIS A 89 -11.23 16.74 31.65
N HIS A 90 -12.51 17.13 31.73
CA HIS A 90 -13.08 17.69 32.96
C HIS A 90 -13.85 16.67 33.81
N LYS A 91 -14.01 15.42 33.35
CA LYS A 91 -14.73 14.34 34.06
C LYS A 91 -16.16 14.73 34.47
N ILE A 92 -16.83 15.52 33.64
CA ILE A 92 -18.21 15.97 33.83
C ILE A 92 -19.20 14.98 33.21
N ARG A 93 -20.48 15.06 33.58
CA ARG A 93 -21.57 14.22 33.02
C ARG A 93 -22.63 15.02 32.27
N HIS A 94 -22.58 16.34 32.40
CA HIS A 94 -23.53 17.28 31.84
C HIS A 94 -22.73 18.44 31.27
N LEU A 95 -22.84 18.69 29.96
CA LEU A 95 -22.15 19.79 29.29
C LEU A 95 -23.21 20.74 28.71
N PRO A 96 -23.50 21.87 29.40
CA PRO A 96 -24.38 22.89 28.87
C PRO A 96 -23.75 23.59 27.65
N ILE A 97 -24.56 23.75 26.62
CA ILE A 97 -24.22 24.47 25.40
C ILE A 97 -24.86 25.85 25.46
N VAL A 98 -24.04 26.89 25.31
CA VAL A 98 -24.45 28.28 25.44
C VAL A 98 -24.26 29.05 24.14
N ASN A 99 -25.04 30.11 23.95
CA ASN A 99 -24.81 31.07 22.86
C ASN A 99 -23.69 32.06 23.23
N LEU A 100 -23.38 32.98 22.30
CA LEU A 100 -22.36 34.02 22.52
C LEU A 100 -22.70 34.99 23.66
N GLN A 101 -23.96 35.05 24.08
CA GLN A 101 -24.47 35.89 25.18
C GLN A 101 -24.45 35.18 26.55
N GLY A 102 -24.11 33.88 26.58
CA GLY A 102 -24.04 33.05 27.80
C GLY A 102 -25.38 32.42 28.20
N GLU A 103 -26.38 32.45 27.32
CA GLU A 103 -27.69 31.83 27.55
C GLU A 103 -27.65 30.35 27.18
N VAL A 104 -28.34 29.51 27.96
CA VAL A 104 -28.36 28.06 27.73
C VAL A 104 -29.27 27.72 26.55
N ILE A 105 -28.71 27.07 25.53
CA ILE A 105 -29.46 26.55 24.39
C ILE A 105 -29.91 25.11 24.64
N ARG A 106 -28.98 24.26 25.09
CA ARG A 106 -29.20 22.81 25.31
C ARG A 106 -28.18 22.23 26.28
N ILE A 107 -28.39 20.98 26.69
CA ILE A 107 -27.42 20.20 27.47
C ILE A 107 -27.07 18.92 26.71
N ILE A 108 -25.77 18.64 26.58
CA ILE A 108 -25.29 17.37 26.05
C ILE A 108 -24.98 16.44 27.22
N THR A 109 -25.36 15.17 27.10
CA THR A 109 -25.00 14.12 28.08
C THR A 109 -24.36 12.92 27.38
N PRO A 110 -23.53 12.11 28.08
CA PRO A 110 -22.95 10.90 27.53
C PRO A 110 -23.99 9.91 26.97
N LYS A 111 -25.22 9.90 27.52
CA LYS A 111 -26.34 9.11 26.99
C LYS A 111 -26.70 9.49 25.55
N GLN A 112 -26.73 10.78 25.23
CA GLN A 112 -27.09 11.27 23.88
C GLN A 112 -25.99 10.99 22.84
N ILE A 113 -24.73 10.97 23.28
CA ILE A 113 -23.57 10.62 22.44
C ILE A 113 -23.63 9.12 22.11
N ARG A 114 -23.89 8.29 23.12
CA ARG A 114 -23.97 6.83 23.00
C ARG A 114 -24.99 6.35 21.99
N ASP A 115 -26.21 6.87 22.05
CA ASP A 115 -27.34 6.42 21.24
C ASP A 115 -27.10 6.67 19.72
N ARG A 116 -26.03 7.40 19.36
CA ARG A 116 -25.63 7.71 17.99
C ARG A 116 -24.29 7.10 17.55
N LEU A 117 -23.45 6.61 18.46
CA LEU A 117 -22.03 6.32 18.19
C LEU A 117 -21.57 4.88 18.48
N ILE A 118 -22.43 3.97 18.97
CA ILE A 118 -22.00 2.58 19.22
C ILE A 118 -22.36 1.66 18.05
N PRO A 119 -21.39 1.13 17.29
CA PRO A 119 -21.59 -0.03 16.43
C PRO A 119 -21.78 -1.28 17.30
N TYR A 120 -22.87 -2.01 17.08
CA TYR A 120 -23.22 -3.19 17.87
C TYR A 120 -22.14 -4.29 17.88
N ASP A 121 -21.26 -4.31 16.88
CA ASP A 121 -20.25 -5.37 16.73
C ASP A 121 -19.01 -5.16 17.60
N LEU A 122 -18.66 -3.91 17.95
CA LEU A 122 -17.54 -3.63 18.86
C LEU A 122 -17.80 -4.11 20.29
N LEU A 123 -19.04 -3.99 20.78
CA LEU A 123 -19.43 -4.45 22.12
C LEU A 123 -19.48 -5.99 22.23
N LYS A 124 -19.62 -6.72 21.12
CA LYS A 124 -19.62 -8.19 21.10
C LYS A 124 -18.21 -8.78 21.23
N LEU A 125 -17.18 -8.01 20.86
CA LEU A 125 -15.78 -8.47 20.80
C LEU A 125 -15.00 -8.26 22.11
N ARG A 126 -15.51 -7.44 23.04
CA ARG A 126 -14.85 -7.11 24.32
C ARG A 126 -15.63 -7.68 25.51
N ARG A 127 -14.94 -7.98 26.60
CA ARG A 127 -15.49 -8.60 27.81
C ARG A 127 -15.65 -7.60 28.96
N VAL A 128 -16.51 -7.94 29.92
CA VAL A 128 -16.74 -7.12 31.13
C VAL A 128 -15.45 -6.92 31.93
N GLU A 129 -14.59 -7.94 32.00
CA GLU A 129 -13.28 -7.87 32.67
C GLU A 129 -12.34 -6.81 32.11
N ASP A 130 -12.47 -6.47 30.82
CA ASP A 130 -11.60 -5.50 30.14
C ASP A 130 -11.80 -4.06 30.65
N VAL A 131 -12.97 -3.75 31.21
CA VAL A 131 -13.34 -2.38 31.62
C VAL A 131 -13.97 -2.26 33.01
N MET A 132 -14.18 -3.36 33.72
CA MET A 132 -14.77 -3.31 35.06
C MET A 132 -13.85 -2.60 36.06
N GLN A 133 -14.46 -1.92 37.03
CA GLN A 133 -13.74 -1.38 38.17
C GLN A 133 -13.64 -2.45 39.27
N ILE A 134 -12.43 -2.92 39.54
CA ILE A 134 -12.16 -4.00 40.51
C ILE A 134 -12.28 -3.50 41.96
N ARG A 135 -11.92 -2.24 42.23
CA ARG A 135 -12.04 -1.63 43.56
C ARG A 135 -13.45 -1.10 43.79
N VAL A 136 -14.32 -1.96 44.30
CA VAL A 136 -15.71 -1.62 44.65
C VAL A 136 -15.78 -1.16 46.10
N ILE A 137 -16.40 0.01 46.34
CA ILE A 137 -16.71 0.46 47.70
C ILE A 137 -17.98 -0.25 48.17
N HIS A 138 -17.87 -0.91 49.31
CA HIS A 138 -18.97 -1.70 49.88
C HIS A 138 -19.17 -1.43 51.37
N ALA A 139 -20.36 -1.73 51.88
CA ALA A 139 -20.73 -1.53 53.29
C ALA A 139 -21.64 -2.65 53.80
N PRO A 140 -21.63 -2.96 55.12
CA PRO A 140 -22.55 -3.94 55.68
C PRO A 140 -24.01 -3.40 55.71
N PRO A 141 -25.02 -4.30 55.73
CA PRO A 141 -26.44 -3.93 55.74
C PRO A 141 -26.86 -3.03 56.92
N SER A 142 -26.14 -3.12 58.03
CA SER A 142 -26.35 -2.31 59.25
C SER A 142 -25.78 -0.89 59.18
N THR A 143 -25.30 -0.44 58.02
CA THR A 143 -24.75 0.90 57.84
C THR A 143 -25.87 1.93 57.68
N SER A 144 -25.80 3.07 58.37
CA SER A 144 -26.81 4.14 58.21
C SER A 144 -26.66 4.91 56.90
N ILE A 145 -27.75 5.49 56.41
CA ILE A 145 -27.76 6.27 55.16
C ILE A 145 -26.79 7.47 55.23
N LYS A 146 -26.70 8.16 56.37
CA LYS A 146 -25.72 9.24 56.58
C LYS A 146 -24.29 8.75 56.42
N HIS A 147 -23.97 7.57 56.95
CA HIS A 147 -22.64 7.00 56.79
C HIS A 147 -22.37 6.59 55.33
N LEU A 148 -23.36 6.07 54.63
CA LEU A 148 -23.26 5.81 53.18
C LEU A 148 -23.04 7.09 52.38
N ALA A 149 -23.73 8.20 52.70
CA ALA A 149 -23.50 9.50 52.06
C ALA A 149 -22.05 9.96 52.21
N ASN A 150 -21.50 9.83 53.43
CA ASN A 150 -20.12 10.16 53.73
C ASN A 150 -19.13 9.28 52.95
N LEU A 151 -19.40 7.97 52.84
CA LEU A 151 -18.59 7.05 52.04
C LEU A 151 -18.62 7.42 50.55
N MET A 152 -19.80 7.76 49.99
CA MET A 152 -19.91 8.19 48.59
C MET A 152 -19.07 9.43 48.28
N ILE A 153 -19.04 10.40 49.19
CA ILE A 153 -18.23 11.62 49.02
C ILE A 153 -16.75 11.36 49.22
N THR A 154 -16.39 10.65 50.31
CA THR A 154 -15.00 10.38 50.69
C THR A 154 -14.29 9.62 49.59
N TYR A 155 -14.92 8.58 49.06
CA TYR A 155 -14.36 7.75 47.99
C TYR A 155 -14.74 8.22 46.58
N GLN A 156 -15.53 9.30 46.47
CA GLN A 156 -15.99 9.86 45.20
C GLN A 156 -16.70 8.83 44.29
N VAL A 157 -17.53 7.97 44.88
CA VAL A 157 -18.25 6.91 44.17
C VAL A 157 -19.75 7.23 44.08
N SER A 158 -20.37 6.87 42.95
CA SER A 158 -21.79 7.13 42.72
C SER A 158 -22.73 6.05 43.29
N CYS A 159 -22.19 4.94 43.79
CA CYS A 159 -22.93 3.90 44.51
C CYS A 159 -22.04 3.21 45.54
N ILE A 160 -22.71 2.58 46.49
CA ILE A 160 -22.11 1.64 47.43
C ILE A 160 -22.85 0.31 47.28
N VAL A 161 -22.06 -0.77 47.13
CA VAL A 161 -22.61 -2.13 47.12
C VAL A 161 -22.78 -2.58 48.57
N ILE A 162 -23.97 -3.01 48.93
CA ILE A 162 -24.26 -3.56 50.26
C ILE A 162 -23.90 -5.04 50.24
N THR A 163 -23.03 -5.45 51.16
CA THR A 163 -22.41 -6.77 51.14
C THR A 163 -22.55 -7.49 52.46
N GLN A 164 -22.67 -8.81 52.39
CA GLN A 164 -22.65 -9.71 53.54
C GLN A 164 -21.39 -10.58 53.48
N LEU A 165 -20.73 -10.76 54.63
CA LEU A 165 -19.55 -11.61 54.74
C LEU A 165 -19.99 -13.08 54.80
N GLN A 166 -19.45 -13.92 53.92
CA GLN A 166 -19.64 -15.37 53.95
C GLN A 166 -18.50 -16.08 54.72
N ASN A 167 -18.70 -17.36 55.03
CA ASN A 167 -17.66 -18.20 55.63
C ASN A 167 -16.42 -18.22 54.71
N GLN A 168 -15.22 -18.04 55.29
CA GLN A 168 -13.92 -17.91 54.60
C GLN A 168 -13.53 -16.50 54.09
N GLY A 169 -14.30 -15.45 54.43
CA GLY A 169 -13.90 -14.05 54.13
C GLY A 169 -14.27 -13.57 52.73
N LEU A 170 -15.07 -14.35 52.01
CA LEU A 170 -15.69 -13.98 50.74
C LEU A 170 -16.83 -12.99 50.97
N ILE A 171 -17.01 -12.04 50.03
CA ILE A 171 -17.93 -10.91 50.15
C ILE A 171 -19.04 -11.08 49.11
N GLN A 172 -20.27 -11.35 49.57
CA GLN A 172 -21.43 -11.50 48.69
C GLN A 172 -22.19 -10.17 48.57
N PRO A 173 -22.50 -9.68 47.36
CA PRO A 173 -23.34 -8.50 47.18
C PRO A 173 -24.81 -8.87 47.39
N ILE A 174 -25.47 -8.20 48.35
CA ILE A 174 -26.89 -8.43 48.69
C ILE A 174 -27.79 -7.25 48.33
N GLY A 175 -27.22 -6.05 48.18
CA GLY A 175 -27.95 -4.86 47.75
C GLY A 175 -27.04 -3.79 47.18
N MET A 176 -27.64 -2.68 46.74
CA MET A 176 -26.91 -1.51 46.29
C MET A 176 -27.70 -0.24 46.57
N ILE A 177 -26.99 0.84 46.91
CA ILE A 177 -27.54 2.18 47.08
C ILE A 177 -26.78 3.15 46.18
N THR A 178 -27.49 4.00 45.45
CA THR A 178 -26.96 4.95 44.47
C THR A 178 -27.21 6.41 44.89
N GLU A 179 -26.52 7.37 44.29
CA GLU A 179 -26.77 8.81 44.50
C GLU A 179 -28.25 9.18 44.32
N ARG A 180 -28.90 8.64 43.28
CA ARG A 180 -30.33 8.82 43.02
C ARG A 180 -31.23 8.30 44.14
N ASP A 181 -30.86 7.19 44.77
CA ASP A 181 -31.62 6.66 45.89
C ASP A 181 -31.54 7.62 47.08
N MET A 182 -30.38 8.25 47.32
CA MET A 182 -30.20 9.27 48.37
C MET A 182 -31.10 10.49 48.14
N VAL A 183 -31.21 10.95 46.90
CA VAL A 183 -32.10 12.06 46.52
C VAL A 183 -33.57 11.67 46.74
N ARG A 184 -33.96 10.43 46.44
CA ARG A 184 -35.30 9.90 46.75
C ARG A 184 -35.56 9.80 48.24
N PHE A 185 -34.58 9.32 49.02
CA PHE A 185 -34.70 9.19 50.47
C PHE A 185 -34.89 10.55 51.14
N GLN A 186 -34.30 11.62 50.58
CA GLN A 186 -34.53 12.98 51.05
C GLN A 186 -35.97 13.43 50.85
N GLN A 187 -36.57 13.14 49.69
CA GLN A 187 -37.98 13.45 49.43
C GLN A 187 -38.92 12.68 50.37
N LEU A 188 -38.55 11.47 50.75
CA LEU A 188 -39.29 10.64 51.71
C LEU A 188 -39.10 11.08 53.18
N ASN A 189 -38.32 12.14 53.43
CA ASN A 189 -37.99 12.65 54.76
C ASN A 189 -37.49 11.57 55.72
N LEU A 190 -36.69 10.61 55.21
CA LEU A 190 -36.11 9.56 56.04
C LEU A 190 -35.10 10.14 57.02
N ASN A 191 -35.05 9.59 58.24
CA ASN A 191 -34.02 9.96 59.20
C ASN A 191 -32.71 9.25 58.83
N PHE A 192 -31.81 9.94 58.13
CA PHE A 192 -30.57 9.36 57.62
C PHE A 192 -29.60 8.86 58.69
N GLU A 193 -29.74 9.27 59.95
CA GLU A 193 -28.94 8.72 61.04
C GLU A 193 -29.43 7.34 61.50
N LEU A 194 -30.75 7.14 61.49
CA LEU A 194 -31.39 5.95 62.05
C LEU A 194 -31.76 4.91 60.98
N THR A 195 -32.04 5.32 59.75
CA THR A 195 -32.38 4.41 58.65
C THR A 195 -31.15 3.62 58.22
N LEU A 196 -31.27 2.29 58.22
CA LEU A 196 -30.20 1.36 57.82
C LEU A 196 -30.28 1.04 56.34
N ALA A 197 -29.15 0.67 55.75
CA ALA A 197 -29.01 0.33 54.34
C ALA A 197 -29.94 -0.81 53.92
N GLU A 198 -30.08 -1.86 54.74
CA GLU A 198 -30.94 -3.01 54.46
C GLU A 198 -32.42 -2.66 54.30
N THR A 199 -32.87 -1.55 54.90
CA THR A 199 -34.26 -1.13 54.85
C THR A 199 -34.64 -0.52 53.50
N VAL A 200 -33.66 0.00 52.75
CA VAL A 200 -33.90 0.84 51.57
C VAL A 200 -33.03 0.50 50.35
N MET A 201 -32.09 -0.44 50.48
CA MET A 201 -31.24 -0.88 49.36
C MET A 201 -32.05 -1.55 48.25
N THR A 202 -31.57 -1.43 47.02
CA THR A 202 -32.10 -2.22 45.90
C THR A 202 -31.62 -3.66 46.04
N SER A 203 -32.55 -4.63 46.17
CA SER A 203 -32.26 -6.06 46.30
C SER A 203 -33.32 -6.91 45.56
N PRO A 204 -32.94 -7.99 44.85
CA PRO A 204 -31.58 -8.49 44.63
C PRO A 204 -30.79 -7.61 43.65
N VAL A 205 -29.46 -7.65 43.75
CA VAL A 205 -28.57 -6.92 42.83
C VAL A 205 -28.48 -7.68 41.51
N ILE A 206 -28.56 -6.97 40.40
CA ILE A 206 -28.37 -7.56 39.08
C ILE A 206 -26.87 -7.74 38.84
N ALA A 207 -26.46 -9.01 38.73
CA ALA A 207 -25.08 -9.43 38.59
C ALA A 207 -24.75 -9.87 37.15
N ILE A 208 -23.48 -9.72 36.77
CA ILE A 208 -22.93 -10.18 35.50
C ILE A 208 -21.57 -10.86 35.72
N ALA A 209 -21.20 -11.83 34.89
CA ALA A 209 -19.91 -12.48 35.01
C ALA A 209 -18.81 -11.65 34.31
N ALA A 210 -17.57 -11.75 34.81
CA ALA A 210 -16.44 -10.99 34.25
C ALA A 210 -16.13 -11.37 32.79
N GLN A 211 -16.36 -12.63 32.43
CA GLN A 211 -16.15 -13.17 31.08
C GLN A 211 -17.29 -12.85 30.10
N ASP A 212 -18.41 -12.31 30.56
CA ASP A 212 -19.54 -11.97 29.69
C ASP A 212 -19.16 -10.82 28.74
N SER A 213 -19.82 -10.77 27.59
CA SER A 213 -19.59 -9.69 26.61
C SER A 213 -20.10 -8.34 27.13
N LEU A 214 -19.45 -7.25 26.71
CA LEU A 214 -19.94 -5.90 26.99
C LEU A 214 -21.30 -5.63 26.33
N TRP A 215 -21.61 -6.32 25.24
CA TRP A 215 -22.94 -6.30 24.63
C TRP A 215 -24.01 -6.85 25.60
N LEU A 216 -23.75 -7.97 26.26
CA LEU A 216 -24.68 -8.54 27.25
C LEU A 216 -24.84 -7.60 28.45
N ALA A 217 -23.73 -7.01 28.93
CA ALA A 217 -23.76 -5.99 29.98
C ALA A 217 -24.63 -4.79 29.58
N HIS A 218 -24.46 -4.29 28.35
CA HIS A 218 -25.26 -3.20 27.81
C HIS A 218 -26.75 -3.57 27.72
N GLN A 219 -27.07 -4.78 27.24
CA GLN A 219 -28.44 -5.28 27.11
C GLN A 219 -29.13 -5.40 28.48
N GLN A 220 -28.44 -5.94 29.49
CA GLN A 220 -28.98 -6.03 30.85
C GLN A 220 -29.23 -4.66 31.46
N MET A 221 -28.29 -3.71 31.29
CA MET A 221 -28.48 -2.33 31.73
C MET A 221 -29.71 -1.67 31.08
N GLN A 222 -29.93 -1.87 29.78
CA GLN A 222 -31.12 -1.35 29.09
C GLN A 222 -32.41 -2.02 29.57
N ARG A 223 -32.43 -3.36 29.63
CA ARG A 223 -33.61 -4.15 30.00
C ARG A 223 -34.10 -3.81 31.40
N HIS A 224 -33.20 -3.64 32.35
CA HIS A 224 -33.53 -3.33 33.73
C HIS A 224 -33.53 -1.84 34.04
N GLN A 225 -33.29 -0.98 33.04
CA GLN A 225 -33.20 0.48 33.18
C GLN A 225 -32.21 0.95 34.25
N ILE A 226 -31.14 0.18 34.46
CA ILE A 226 -30.08 0.48 35.43
C ILE A 226 -28.82 0.96 34.72
N ARG A 227 -28.00 1.74 35.44
CA ARG A 227 -26.78 2.34 34.89
C ARG A 227 -25.49 1.61 35.27
N ARG A 228 -25.61 0.56 36.09
CA ARG A 228 -24.50 -0.14 36.73
C ARG A 228 -24.88 -1.59 37.03
N LEU A 229 -23.95 -2.50 36.81
CA LEU A 229 -24.08 -3.93 37.09
C LEU A 229 -22.95 -4.33 38.04
N VAL A 230 -23.27 -5.17 39.02
CA VAL A 230 -22.27 -5.75 39.89
C VAL A 230 -21.65 -6.96 39.19
N VAL A 231 -20.32 -7.04 39.20
CA VAL A 231 -19.59 -8.15 38.58
C VAL A 231 -19.28 -9.18 39.65
N THR A 232 -19.68 -10.43 39.42
CA THR A 232 -19.51 -11.53 40.39
C THR A 232 -18.75 -12.72 39.80
N THR A 233 -18.14 -13.54 40.66
CA THR A 233 -17.67 -14.88 40.28
C THR A 233 -18.85 -15.83 40.05
N ALA A 234 -18.54 -17.04 39.57
CA ALA A 234 -19.53 -18.13 39.49
C ALA A 234 -20.10 -18.51 40.87
N GLU A 235 -19.39 -18.23 41.97
CA GLU A 235 -19.87 -18.42 43.35
C GLU A 235 -20.53 -17.15 43.95
N GLU A 236 -20.99 -16.21 43.12
CA GLU A 236 -21.67 -14.96 43.53
C GLU A 236 -20.82 -13.99 44.38
N ASN A 237 -19.49 -14.10 44.34
CA ASN A 237 -18.61 -13.21 45.09
C ASN A 237 -18.38 -11.90 44.34
N LEU A 238 -18.40 -10.77 45.05
CA LEU A 238 -18.14 -9.45 44.49
C LEU A 238 -16.70 -9.33 43.99
N ILE A 239 -16.53 -9.10 42.69
CA ILE A 239 -15.20 -8.91 42.06
C ILE A 239 -15.06 -7.57 41.32
N GLY A 240 -16.17 -6.92 40.99
CA GLY A 240 -16.11 -5.64 40.30
C GLY A 240 -17.46 -4.95 40.14
N ILE A 241 -17.43 -3.78 39.51
CA ILE A 241 -18.63 -3.08 39.05
C ILE A 241 -18.38 -2.52 37.65
N VAL A 242 -19.34 -2.73 36.75
CA VAL A 242 -19.32 -2.15 35.40
C VAL A 242 -20.42 -1.11 35.29
N THR A 243 -20.09 0.05 34.72
CA THR A 243 -21.02 1.18 34.57
C THR A 243 -21.21 1.49 33.09
N GLN A 244 -22.29 2.19 32.74
CA GLN A 244 -22.47 2.68 31.37
C GLN A 244 -21.29 3.56 30.89
N THR A 245 -20.60 4.26 31.80
CA THR A 245 -19.40 5.05 31.48
C THR A 245 -18.20 4.16 31.15
N HIS A 246 -18.00 3.06 31.88
CA HIS A 246 -16.93 2.10 31.59
C HIS A 246 -17.10 1.46 30.20
N ILE A 247 -18.34 1.18 29.78
CA ILE A 247 -18.65 0.70 28.43
C ILE A 247 -18.27 1.73 27.35
N LEU A 248 -18.42 3.04 27.64
CA LEU A 248 -18.06 4.12 26.73
C LEU A 248 -16.55 4.38 26.64
N GLN A 249 -15.78 4.03 27.66
CA GLN A 249 -14.31 4.18 27.64
C GLN A 249 -13.61 3.22 26.67
N VAL A 250 -14.30 2.18 26.18
CA VAL A 250 -13.85 1.30 25.09
C VAL A 250 -13.84 2.02 23.75
N ILE A 251 -14.58 3.11 23.64
CA ILE A 251 -14.70 3.93 22.44
C ILE A 251 -13.71 5.09 22.58
N ASP A 252 -12.41 4.78 22.59
CA ASP A 252 -11.38 5.82 22.49
C ASP A 252 -11.41 6.37 21.05
N PRO A 253 -11.64 7.67 20.84
CA PRO A 253 -11.59 8.27 19.51
C PRO A 253 -10.28 7.99 18.76
N SER A 254 -9.18 7.80 19.50
CA SER A 254 -7.86 7.44 18.97
C SER A 254 -7.85 6.04 18.38
N GLU A 255 -8.41 5.07 19.11
CA GLU A 255 -8.47 3.65 18.73
C GLU A 255 -9.52 3.43 17.63
N LEU A 256 -10.58 4.24 17.59
CA LEU A 256 -11.58 4.26 16.51
C LEU A 256 -11.03 4.84 15.21
N LEU A 257 -10.21 5.90 15.29
CA LEU A 257 -9.49 6.44 14.13
C LEU A 257 -8.44 5.43 13.62
N GLU A 258 -7.69 4.78 14.50
CA GLU A 258 -6.77 3.70 14.12
C GLU A 258 -7.49 2.48 13.53
N THR A 259 -8.63 2.07 14.10
CA THR A 259 -9.41 0.94 13.56
C THR A 259 -10.06 1.30 12.23
N ILE A 260 -10.52 2.54 12.05
CA ILE A 260 -11.04 3.03 10.77
C ILE A 260 -9.90 3.08 9.75
N ASP A 261 -8.71 3.55 10.10
CA ASP A 261 -7.54 3.57 9.22
C ASP A 261 -7.10 2.15 8.86
N ILE A 262 -7.06 1.22 9.83
CA ILE A 262 -6.75 -0.19 9.59
C ILE A 262 -7.80 -0.84 8.72
N LEU A 263 -9.09 -0.58 8.94
CA LEU A 263 -10.18 -1.12 8.12
C LEU A 263 -10.18 -0.52 6.72
N GLN A 264 -9.94 0.79 6.57
CA GLN A 264 -9.79 1.44 5.27
C GLN A 264 -8.58 0.89 4.53
N HIS A 265 -7.45 0.74 5.22
CA HIS A 265 -6.24 0.16 4.64
C HIS A 265 -6.45 -1.32 4.27
N THR A 266 -7.14 -2.10 5.11
CA THR A 266 -7.47 -3.51 4.81
C THR A 266 -8.44 -3.61 3.64
N LEU A 267 -9.44 -2.72 3.56
CA LEU A 267 -10.38 -2.67 2.44
C LEU A 267 -9.67 -2.27 1.15
N GLU A 268 -8.75 -1.29 1.20
CA GLU A 268 -7.92 -0.89 0.05
C GLU A 268 -7.00 -2.02 -0.40
N VAL A 269 -6.32 -2.70 0.53
CA VAL A 269 -5.48 -3.86 0.24
C VAL A 269 -6.30 -5.01 -0.35
N GLN A 270 -7.46 -5.34 0.23
CA GLN A 270 -8.36 -6.37 -0.32
C GLN A 270 -8.93 -5.99 -1.69
N THR A 271 -9.25 -4.71 -1.91
CA THR A 271 -9.75 -4.24 -3.22
C THR A 271 -8.66 -4.29 -4.29
N VAL A 272 -7.41 -3.95 -3.93
CA VAL A 272 -6.25 -4.11 -4.81
C VAL A 272 -5.98 -5.58 -5.08
N GLN A 273 -6.07 -6.44 -4.07
CA GLN A 273 -5.87 -7.88 -4.21
C GLN A 273 -6.95 -8.53 -5.10
N LEU A 274 -8.23 -8.20 -4.90
CA LEU A 274 -9.33 -8.66 -5.76
C LEU A 274 -9.19 -8.18 -7.21
N LYS A 275 -8.68 -6.95 -7.42
CA LYS A 275 -8.38 -6.45 -8.77
C LYS A 275 -7.20 -7.20 -9.41
N GLN A 276 -6.15 -7.50 -8.63
CA GLN A 276 -5.03 -8.30 -9.10
C GLN A 276 -5.46 -9.73 -9.42
N GLU A 277 -6.31 -10.36 -8.61
CA GLU A 277 -6.87 -11.70 -8.87
C GLU A 277 -7.76 -11.70 -10.11
N MET A 278 -8.65 -10.71 -10.30
CA MET A 278 -9.44 -10.56 -11.53
C MET A 278 -8.56 -10.38 -12.77
N GLN A 279 -7.48 -9.58 -12.66
CA GLN A 279 -6.56 -9.34 -13.76
C GLN A 279 -5.71 -10.59 -14.06
N LEU A 280 -5.36 -11.38 -13.03
CA LEU A 280 -4.70 -12.67 -13.18
C LEU A 280 -5.61 -13.65 -13.92
N VAL A 281 -6.89 -13.74 -13.54
CA VAL A 281 -7.89 -14.59 -14.22
C VAL A 281 -8.05 -14.19 -15.69
N GLN A 282 -8.16 -12.89 -16.00
CA GLN A 282 -8.20 -12.43 -17.40
C GLN A 282 -6.90 -12.73 -18.16
N THR A 283 -5.75 -12.60 -17.50
CA THR A 283 -4.44 -12.94 -18.09
C THR A 283 -4.34 -14.43 -18.37
N LEU A 284 -4.83 -15.29 -17.47
CA LEU A 284 -4.86 -16.74 -17.66
C LEU A 284 -5.73 -17.13 -18.85
N VAL A 285 -6.92 -16.54 -18.99
CA VAL A 285 -7.81 -16.77 -20.15
C VAL A 285 -7.15 -16.32 -21.46
N GLN A 286 -6.42 -15.19 -21.46
CA GLN A 286 -5.66 -14.75 -22.65
C GLN A 286 -4.43 -15.62 -22.93
N GLN A 287 -3.74 -16.12 -21.90
CA GLN A 287 -2.61 -17.04 -22.04
C GLN A 287 -3.07 -18.38 -22.61
N GLU A 288 -4.18 -18.94 -22.14
CA GLU A 288 -4.76 -20.19 -22.65
C GLU A 288 -5.08 -20.08 -24.14
N ALA A 289 -5.73 -19.00 -24.58
CA ALA A 289 -5.99 -18.73 -25.99
C ALA A 289 -4.69 -18.57 -26.82
N ARG A 290 -3.66 -17.95 -26.24
CA ARG A 290 -2.34 -17.79 -26.87
C ARG A 290 -1.59 -19.11 -27.00
N TYR A 291 -1.67 -20.01 -26.02
CA TYR A 291 -1.04 -21.33 -26.08
C TYR A 291 -1.65 -22.18 -27.18
N HIS A 292 -2.99 -22.21 -27.30
CA HIS A 292 -3.67 -22.91 -28.41
C HIS A 292 -3.19 -22.39 -29.77
N HIS A 293 -3.11 -21.06 -29.95
CA HIS A 293 -2.65 -20.48 -31.20
C HIS A 293 -1.16 -20.74 -31.49
N LEU A 294 -0.31 -20.83 -30.47
CA LEU A 294 1.11 -21.18 -30.63
C LEU A 294 1.28 -22.65 -31.07
N LEU A 295 0.54 -23.57 -30.44
CA LEU A 295 0.59 -24.99 -30.78
C LEU A 295 0.10 -25.27 -32.21
N ASP A 296 -0.90 -24.53 -32.70
CA ASP A 296 -1.37 -24.62 -34.08
C ASP A 296 -0.38 -24.05 -35.11
N SER A 297 0.46 -23.09 -34.72
CA SER A 297 1.53 -22.57 -35.58
C SER A 297 2.78 -23.47 -35.63
N PHE A 298 2.83 -24.50 -34.79
CA PHE A 298 3.98 -25.39 -34.68
C PHE A 298 4.06 -26.32 -35.91
N PRO A 299 5.19 -26.39 -36.63
CA PRO A 299 5.28 -27.14 -37.88
C PRO A 299 5.41 -28.66 -37.66
N GLU A 300 5.67 -29.10 -36.44
CA GLU A 300 5.79 -30.51 -36.06
C GLU A 300 4.45 -31.07 -35.57
N PHE A 301 4.30 -32.39 -35.65
CA PHE A 301 3.10 -33.08 -35.20
C PHE A 301 3.01 -32.99 -33.67
N VAL A 302 1.98 -32.37 -33.10
CA VAL A 302 1.78 -32.30 -31.64
C VAL A 302 0.40 -32.85 -31.28
N CYS A 303 0.37 -33.79 -30.33
CA CYS A 303 -0.87 -34.34 -29.81
C CYS A 303 -0.79 -34.68 -28.32
N CYS A 304 -1.96 -34.71 -27.67
CA CYS A 304 -2.14 -35.27 -26.34
C CYS A 304 -3.14 -36.42 -26.39
N TYR A 305 -2.92 -37.44 -25.58
CA TYR A 305 -3.83 -38.58 -25.48
C TYR A 305 -3.83 -39.22 -24.09
N THR A 306 -4.95 -39.84 -23.75
CA THR A 306 -5.13 -40.57 -22.49
C THR A 306 -4.38 -41.91 -22.48
N VAL A 307 -4.28 -42.55 -21.31
CA VAL A 307 -3.74 -43.93 -21.15
C VAL A 307 -4.35 -44.96 -22.11
N LYS A 308 -5.60 -44.78 -22.54
CA LYS A 308 -6.27 -45.68 -23.50
C LYS A 308 -5.95 -45.36 -24.97
N GLY A 309 -5.09 -44.39 -25.22
CA GLY A 309 -4.73 -43.88 -26.54
C GLY A 309 -5.70 -42.86 -27.12
N SER A 310 -6.81 -42.53 -26.45
CA SER A 310 -7.80 -41.56 -26.96
C SER A 310 -7.22 -40.15 -26.99
N LEU A 311 -7.21 -39.53 -28.17
CA LEU A 311 -6.74 -38.16 -28.41
C LEU A 311 -7.60 -37.13 -27.69
N THR A 312 -6.97 -36.25 -26.92
CA THR A 312 -7.57 -35.11 -26.19
C THR A 312 -7.21 -33.77 -26.82
N PHE A 313 -6.08 -33.71 -27.53
CA PHE A 313 -5.63 -32.56 -28.28
C PHE A 313 -4.82 -32.99 -29.51
N ILE A 314 -4.96 -32.27 -30.62
CA ILE A 314 -4.08 -32.41 -31.79
C ILE A 314 -3.96 -31.06 -32.50
N ASN A 315 -2.75 -30.67 -32.88
CA ASN A 315 -2.51 -29.42 -33.58
C ASN A 315 -2.80 -29.50 -35.09
N GLN A 316 -2.82 -28.34 -35.75
CA GLN A 316 -3.08 -28.26 -37.19
C GLN A 316 -2.10 -29.09 -38.05
N ALA A 317 -0.81 -29.15 -37.68
CA ALA A 317 0.18 -29.95 -38.40
C ALA A 317 -0.12 -31.46 -38.32
N GLY A 318 -0.57 -31.95 -37.16
CA GLY A 318 -1.02 -33.34 -37.00
C GLY A 318 -2.26 -33.66 -37.82
N CYS A 319 -3.24 -32.74 -37.87
CA CYS A 319 -4.40 -32.86 -38.74
C CYS A 319 -4.02 -32.95 -40.23
N GLN A 320 -3.06 -32.13 -40.67
CA GLN A 320 -2.57 -32.14 -42.05
C GLN A 320 -1.81 -33.42 -42.39
N TYR A 321 -0.97 -33.92 -41.47
CA TYR A 321 -0.20 -35.14 -41.65
C TYR A 321 -1.10 -36.38 -41.77
N LEU A 322 -2.19 -36.43 -40.97
CA LEU A 322 -3.17 -37.52 -40.98
C LEU A 322 -4.28 -37.36 -42.02
N GLY A 323 -4.42 -36.18 -42.62
CA GLY A 323 -5.44 -35.88 -43.62
C GLY A 323 -6.88 -35.85 -43.08
N GLN A 324 -7.08 -35.67 -41.77
CA GLN A 324 -8.39 -35.63 -41.09
C GLN A 324 -8.51 -34.38 -40.19
N SER A 325 -9.73 -33.94 -39.90
CA SER A 325 -9.96 -32.76 -39.05
C SER A 325 -9.84 -33.07 -37.56
N ALA A 326 -9.50 -32.07 -36.74
CA ALA A 326 -9.40 -32.23 -35.29
C ALA A 326 -10.69 -32.79 -34.67
N SER A 327 -11.87 -32.34 -35.13
CA SER A 327 -13.16 -32.85 -34.65
C SER A 327 -13.41 -34.33 -34.97
N GLU A 328 -12.80 -34.86 -36.03
CA GLU A 328 -12.90 -36.28 -36.37
C GLU A 328 -11.92 -37.12 -35.55
N LEU A 329 -10.73 -36.58 -35.28
CA LEU A 329 -9.63 -37.27 -34.59
C LEU A 329 -9.78 -37.26 -33.06
N LEU A 330 -10.36 -36.20 -32.47
CA LEU A 330 -10.56 -36.10 -31.03
C LEU A 330 -11.44 -37.24 -30.51
N GLY A 331 -10.95 -37.96 -29.50
CA GLY A 331 -11.55 -39.16 -28.94
C GLY A 331 -11.15 -40.47 -29.63
N GLN A 332 -10.58 -40.44 -30.84
CA GLN A 332 -10.06 -41.64 -31.50
C GLN A 332 -8.73 -42.09 -30.87
N SER A 333 -8.41 -43.39 -31.00
CA SER A 333 -7.16 -43.94 -30.49
C SER A 333 -6.00 -43.63 -31.43
N ILE A 334 -4.96 -42.95 -30.94
CA ILE A 334 -3.77 -42.62 -31.73
C ILE A 334 -3.09 -43.87 -32.32
N PHE A 335 -3.13 -45.00 -31.62
CA PHE A 335 -2.55 -46.26 -32.08
C PHE A 335 -3.25 -46.81 -33.32
N SER A 336 -4.55 -46.59 -33.45
CA SER A 336 -5.32 -47.07 -34.61
C SER A 336 -4.97 -46.36 -35.92
N LEU A 337 -4.20 -45.27 -35.84
CA LEU A 337 -3.77 -44.46 -36.99
C LEU A 337 -2.45 -44.96 -37.61
N PHE A 338 -1.77 -45.94 -37.00
CA PHE A 338 -0.48 -46.49 -37.44
C PHE A 338 -0.53 -48.03 -37.64
N PRO A 339 0.38 -48.64 -38.43
CA PRO A 339 0.36 -50.09 -38.73
C PRO A 339 0.61 -50.99 -37.51
N ASP A 340 0.13 -52.24 -37.55
CA ASP A 340 0.11 -53.19 -36.42
C ASP A 340 1.45 -53.43 -35.69
N HIS A 341 2.59 -53.34 -36.38
CA HIS A 341 3.90 -53.52 -35.76
C HIS A 341 4.33 -52.30 -34.94
N GLU A 342 3.87 -51.10 -35.29
CA GLU A 342 4.13 -49.86 -34.52
C GLU A 342 3.12 -49.68 -33.37
N GLN A 343 1.92 -50.25 -33.48
CA GLN A 343 0.94 -50.27 -32.38
C GLN A 343 1.47 -50.98 -31.13
N ASN A 344 2.13 -52.13 -31.32
CA ASN A 344 2.72 -52.89 -30.22
C ASN A 344 3.90 -52.13 -29.58
N LEU A 345 4.72 -51.46 -30.39
CA LEU A 345 5.82 -50.62 -29.92
C LEU A 345 5.27 -49.44 -29.08
N GLY A 346 4.21 -48.77 -29.54
CA GLY A 346 3.57 -47.68 -28.80
C GLY A 346 2.97 -48.09 -27.44
N LEU A 347 2.43 -49.31 -27.33
CA LEU A 347 1.89 -49.86 -26.08
C LEU A 347 3.00 -50.26 -25.08
N GLU A 348 4.10 -50.83 -25.55
CA GLU A 348 5.28 -51.12 -24.72
C GLU A 348 5.89 -49.82 -24.16
N GLN A 349 5.94 -48.78 -24.99
CA GLN A 349 6.47 -47.47 -24.62
C GLN A 349 5.60 -46.73 -23.61
N ILE A 350 4.26 -46.78 -23.72
CA ILE A 350 3.34 -46.28 -22.67
C ILE A 350 3.63 -46.97 -21.34
N THR A 351 3.79 -48.30 -21.36
CA THR A 351 4.01 -49.08 -20.13
C THR A 351 5.32 -48.66 -19.48
N HIS A 352 6.38 -48.51 -20.26
CA HIS A 352 7.67 -48.01 -19.79
C HIS A 352 7.58 -46.57 -19.23
N LEU A 353 6.88 -45.66 -19.92
CA LEU A 353 6.67 -44.27 -19.48
C LEU A 353 5.90 -44.16 -18.16
N LEU A 354 4.91 -45.04 -17.94
CA LEU A 354 4.17 -45.10 -16.67
C LEU A 354 5.04 -45.63 -15.51
N GLU A 355 6.02 -46.48 -15.81
CA GLU A 355 6.95 -47.04 -14.82
C GLU A 355 8.10 -46.09 -14.49
N THR A 356 8.68 -45.41 -15.50
CA THR A 356 9.88 -44.58 -15.32
C THR A 356 9.57 -43.09 -15.16
N GLN A 357 8.46 -42.60 -15.70
CA GLN A 357 8.08 -41.18 -15.75
C GLN A 357 9.11 -40.26 -16.44
N GLU A 358 10.08 -40.83 -17.15
CA GLU A 358 11.10 -40.09 -17.88
C GLU A 358 10.65 -39.85 -19.33
N THR A 359 11.06 -38.72 -19.92
CA THR A 359 10.74 -38.44 -21.33
C THR A 359 11.36 -39.49 -22.23
N LEU A 360 10.54 -40.14 -23.05
CA LEU A 360 10.98 -41.18 -23.96
C LEU A 360 11.11 -40.60 -25.36
N SER A 361 12.29 -40.73 -25.96
CA SER A 361 12.51 -40.43 -27.38
C SER A 361 12.77 -41.72 -28.13
N TYR A 362 12.05 -41.95 -29.22
CA TYR A 362 12.22 -43.12 -30.06
C TYR A 362 12.03 -42.78 -31.54
N GLN A 363 12.66 -43.56 -32.42
CA GLN A 363 12.54 -43.38 -33.86
C GLN A 363 11.71 -44.53 -34.42
N SER A 364 10.73 -44.18 -35.24
CA SER A 364 9.83 -45.09 -35.93
C SER A 364 9.99 -44.97 -37.44
N CYS A 365 9.86 -46.09 -38.15
CA CYS A 365 10.03 -46.14 -39.60
C CYS A 365 8.74 -46.63 -40.26
N LEU A 366 7.98 -45.69 -40.80
CA LEU A 366 6.78 -45.97 -41.56
C LEU A 366 7.14 -46.36 -42.99
N THR A 367 6.63 -47.51 -43.43
CA THR A 367 6.76 -47.96 -44.83
C THR A 367 5.39 -47.85 -45.49
N GLU A 368 5.21 -46.88 -46.40
CA GLU A 368 3.98 -46.76 -47.19
C GLU A 368 3.86 -47.92 -48.20
N GLU A 369 2.64 -48.16 -48.72
CA GLU A 369 2.37 -49.11 -49.82
C GLU A 369 3.21 -48.84 -51.08
N SER A 370 3.81 -47.64 -51.20
CA SER A 370 4.74 -47.21 -52.25
C SER A 370 6.19 -47.70 -52.07
N ASN A 371 6.52 -48.45 -51.01
CA ASN A 371 7.85 -48.94 -50.65
C ASN A 371 8.87 -47.84 -50.30
N GLN A 372 8.40 -46.63 -49.98
CA GLN A 372 9.21 -45.52 -49.51
C GLN A 372 9.25 -45.51 -47.98
N GLN A 373 10.46 -45.56 -47.40
CA GLN A 373 10.66 -45.50 -45.95
C GLN A 373 10.70 -44.05 -45.46
N ARG A 374 9.84 -43.72 -44.49
CA ARG A 374 9.81 -42.44 -43.78
C ARG A 374 10.12 -42.65 -42.31
N TRP A 375 11.00 -41.82 -41.76
CA TRP A 375 11.43 -41.90 -40.38
C TRP A 375 10.85 -40.75 -39.56
N LEU A 376 10.10 -41.08 -38.52
CA LEU A 376 9.62 -40.15 -37.52
C LEU A 376 10.38 -40.35 -36.22
N GLU A 377 10.88 -39.26 -35.65
CA GLU A 377 11.36 -39.21 -34.28
C GLU A 377 10.23 -38.71 -33.39
N TRP A 378 9.82 -39.56 -32.45
CA TRP A 378 8.80 -39.29 -31.45
C TRP A 378 9.47 -38.94 -30.13
N THR A 379 9.02 -37.86 -29.52
CA THR A 379 9.32 -37.52 -28.13
C THR A 379 8.01 -37.54 -27.36
N VAL A 380 7.90 -38.41 -26.37
CA VAL A 380 6.69 -38.62 -25.58
C VAL A 380 7.00 -38.44 -24.11
N GLN A 381 6.18 -37.63 -23.44
CA GLN A 381 6.26 -37.39 -22.02
C GLN A 381 4.91 -37.65 -21.36
N VAL A 382 4.93 -38.11 -20.11
CA VAL A 382 3.74 -38.29 -19.31
C VAL A 382 3.55 -37.10 -18.35
N ILE A 383 2.31 -36.61 -18.24
CA ILE A 383 1.91 -35.51 -17.38
C ILE A 383 0.83 -36.00 -16.41
N PRO A 384 1.00 -35.82 -15.08
CA PRO A 384 -0.01 -36.20 -14.10
C PRO A 384 -1.14 -35.16 -14.00
N ASP A 385 -2.38 -35.62 -13.79
CA ASP A 385 -3.54 -34.78 -13.43
C ASP A 385 -3.42 -34.21 -12.00
N GLU A 386 -4.13 -33.13 -11.66
CA GLU A 386 -4.06 -32.37 -10.40
C GLU A 386 -4.35 -33.20 -9.13
N MET A 387 -4.97 -34.39 -9.27
CA MET A 387 -5.18 -35.35 -8.17
C MET A 387 -4.26 -36.59 -8.20
N GLY A 388 -3.30 -36.64 -9.14
CA GLY A 388 -2.29 -37.71 -9.25
C GLY A 388 -2.84 -39.09 -9.65
N GLN A 389 -4.08 -39.17 -10.15
CA GLN A 389 -4.77 -40.44 -10.43
C GLN A 389 -4.92 -40.76 -11.93
N ASN A 390 -4.92 -39.77 -12.82
CA ASN A 390 -4.99 -39.97 -14.27
C ASN A 390 -3.74 -39.38 -14.94
N TRP A 391 -3.20 -40.09 -15.92
CA TRP A 391 -1.98 -39.72 -16.65
C TRP A 391 -2.35 -39.38 -18.10
N GLU A 392 -1.94 -38.20 -18.56
CA GLU A 392 -2.07 -37.77 -19.95
C GLU A 392 -0.68 -37.79 -20.60
N PHE A 393 -0.61 -38.21 -21.86
CA PHE A 393 0.64 -38.28 -22.62
C PHE A 393 0.69 -37.14 -23.62
N GLN A 394 1.79 -36.40 -23.64
CA GLN A 394 2.09 -35.38 -24.64
C GLN A 394 3.16 -35.92 -25.59
N ALA A 395 2.87 -35.91 -26.90
CA ALA A 395 3.76 -36.44 -27.92
C ALA A 395 4.04 -35.41 -29.03
N ILE A 396 5.32 -35.30 -29.40
CA ILE A 396 5.80 -34.50 -30.54
C ILE A 396 6.48 -35.44 -31.55
N GLY A 397 6.07 -35.34 -32.82
CA GLY A 397 6.61 -36.15 -33.93
C GLY A 397 7.31 -35.29 -34.98
N ARG A 398 8.58 -35.61 -35.26
CA ARG A 398 9.44 -34.91 -36.24
C ARG A 398 9.92 -35.85 -37.35
N ASP A 399 9.84 -35.42 -38.62
CA ASP A 399 10.38 -36.20 -39.75
C ASP A 399 11.92 -36.04 -39.86
N ILE A 400 12.65 -37.15 -39.74
CA ILE A 400 14.13 -37.21 -39.75
C ILE A 400 14.70 -38.01 -40.94
N THR A 401 13.87 -38.32 -41.94
CA THR A 401 14.22 -39.24 -43.04
C THR A 401 15.53 -38.88 -43.76
N LYS A 402 15.79 -37.58 -43.99
CA LYS A 402 17.02 -37.10 -44.63
C LYS A 402 18.27 -37.24 -43.76
N HIS A 403 18.16 -37.14 -42.44
CA HIS A 403 19.30 -37.14 -41.54
C HIS A 403 19.89 -38.56 -41.39
N LYS A 404 19.04 -39.57 -41.28
CA LYS A 404 19.48 -40.95 -41.03
C LYS A 404 20.26 -41.58 -42.19
N GLN A 405 20.06 -41.09 -43.41
CA GLN A 405 20.79 -41.55 -44.60
C GLN A 405 22.29 -41.17 -44.59
N VAL A 406 22.69 -40.11 -43.86
CA VAL A 406 24.08 -39.62 -43.83
C VAL A 406 24.93 -40.33 -42.76
N GLU A 407 24.33 -40.67 -41.63
CA GLU A 407 25.03 -41.24 -40.46
C GLU A 407 25.61 -42.63 -40.73
N LEU A 408 24.88 -43.48 -41.46
CA LEU A 408 25.29 -44.84 -41.82
C LEU A 408 26.57 -44.90 -42.67
N GLN A 409 26.93 -43.82 -43.36
CA GLN A 409 28.09 -43.79 -44.25
C GLN A 409 29.41 -43.49 -43.51
N ARG A 410 29.36 -42.89 -42.31
CA ARG A 410 30.55 -42.48 -41.54
C ARG A 410 31.18 -43.63 -40.74
N GLN A 411 30.37 -44.52 -40.19
CA GLN A 411 30.81 -45.57 -39.26
C GLN A 411 31.69 -46.67 -39.88
N GLN A 412 31.68 -46.84 -41.21
CA GLN A 412 32.45 -47.90 -41.88
C GLN A 412 33.94 -47.56 -42.07
N VAL A 413 34.36 -46.30 -41.88
CA VAL A 413 35.74 -45.85 -42.16
C VAL A 413 36.64 -45.88 -40.92
N GLU A 414 36.11 -45.66 -39.71
CA GLU A 414 36.92 -45.55 -38.48
C GLU A 414 37.46 -46.89 -37.95
N ALA A 415 36.78 -48.01 -38.20
CA ALA A 415 37.13 -49.30 -37.61
C ALA A 415 38.43 -49.92 -38.14
N ALA A 416 38.90 -49.55 -39.34
CA ALA A 416 40.07 -50.17 -39.97
C ALA A 416 41.43 -49.60 -39.50
N LEU A 417 41.45 -48.40 -38.89
CA LEU A 417 42.69 -47.67 -38.60
C LEU A 417 43.28 -47.98 -37.21
N SER A 418 42.44 -48.38 -36.24
CA SER A 418 42.84 -48.44 -34.82
C SER A 418 43.74 -49.63 -34.44
N GLN A 419 43.81 -50.70 -35.24
CA GLN A 419 44.41 -51.97 -34.79
C GLN A 419 45.92 -52.10 -35.06
N SER A 420 46.49 -51.35 -36.01
CA SER A 420 47.94 -51.45 -36.35
C SER A 420 48.86 -50.55 -35.51
N GLU A 421 48.32 -49.54 -34.80
CA GLU A 421 49.13 -48.56 -34.06
C GLU A 421 49.55 -48.99 -32.64
N ALA A 422 48.88 -49.99 -32.05
CA ALA A 422 49.01 -50.27 -30.62
C ALA A 422 50.29 -51.04 -30.22
N GLU A 423 50.88 -51.86 -31.10
CA GLU A 423 51.99 -52.77 -30.73
C GLU A 423 53.38 -52.10 -30.72
N LEU A 424 53.66 -51.15 -31.62
CA LEU A 424 54.95 -50.44 -31.68
C LEU A 424 55.13 -49.40 -30.57
N ARG A 425 54.03 -48.92 -29.97
CA ARG A 425 54.01 -47.83 -28.98
C ARG A 425 54.52 -48.24 -27.59
N ALA A 426 54.58 -49.54 -27.27
CA ALA A 426 54.89 -50.03 -25.93
C ALA A 426 56.39 -50.14 -25.58
N VAL A 427 57.29 -50.36 -26.55
CA VAL A 427 58.74 -50.56 -26.29
C VAL A 427 59.50 -49.23 -26.26
N PHE A 428 59.13 -48.28 -27.11
CA PHE A 428 59.75 -46.96 -27.11
C PHE A 428 59.36 -46.11 -25.90
N GLY A 429 58.17 -46.32 -25.31
CA GLY A 429 57.64 -45.55 -24.18
C GLY A 429 58.39 -45.63 -22.82
N ALA A 430 59.50 -46.37 -22.71
CA ALA A 430 60.21 -46.59 -21.43
C ALA A 430 61.60 -45.92 -21.27
N MET A 431 62.15 -45.20 -22.27
CA MET A 431 63.48 -44.53 -22.21
C MET A 431 63.40 -42.99 -22.10
N SER A 432 64.38 -42.30 -21.50
CA SER A 432 64.32 -40.83 -21.25
C SER A 432 65.33 -39.99 -22.05
N ASP A 433 66.37 -40.61 -22.62
CA ASP A 433 67.41 -39.94 -23.41
C ASP A 433 67.00 -39.90 -24.91
N LEU A 434 67.57 -38.98 -25.69
CA LEU A 434 67.36 -38.92 -27.14
C LEU A 434 68.31 -39.88 -27.85
N VAL A 435 67.76 -40.75 -28.71
CA VAL A 435 68.52 -41.75 -29.49
C VAL A 435 68.32 -41.50 -30.98
N LEU A 436 69.43 -41.41 -31.72
CA LEU A 436 69.47 -41.17 -33.16
C LEU A 436 70.29 -42.26 -33.85
N ILE A 437 69.91 -42.65 -35.07
CA ILE A 437 70.69 -43.54 -35.93
C ILE A 437 71.11 -42.76 -37.16
N LEU A 438 72.38 -42.85 -37.55
CA LEU A 438 73.02 -42.04 -38.57
C LEU A 438 73.86 -42.91 -39.52
N ASP A 439 73.98 -42.55 -40.80
CA ASP A 439 74.92 -43.20 -41.75
C ASP A 439 76.35 -42.60 -41.71
N GLU A 440 77.24 -43.07 -42.59
CA GLU A 440 78.65 -42.65 -42.62
C GLU A 440 78.90 -41.22 -43.12
N GLU A 441 77.95 -40.69 -43.87
CA GLU A 441 77.86 -39.28 -44.27
C GLU A 441 77.10 -38.41 -43.26
N GLY A 442 76.65 -38.98 -42.14
CA GLY A 442 75.97 -38.29 -41.04
C GLY A 442 74.48 -38.05 -41.27
N ARG A 443 73.81 -38.75 -42.20
CA ARG A 443 72.36 -38.60 -42.43
C ARG A 443 71.54 -39.27 -41.34
N TYR A 444 70.53 -38.59 -40.80
CA TYR A 444 69.67 -39.13 -39.75
C TYR A 444 68.71 -40.19 -40.33
N LEU A 445 68.99 -41.47 -40.06
CA LEU A 445 68.19 -42.60 -40.53
C LEU A 445 67.00 -42.90 -39.61
N ASN A 446 67.12 -42.64 -38.31
CA ASN A 446 66.03 -42.88 -37.35
C ASN A 446 66.18 -42.02 -36.09
N VAL A 447 65.06 -41.63 -35.48
CA VAL A 447 65.00 -40.78 -34.28
C VAL A 447 63.98 -41.32 -33.29
N ILE A 448 64.43 -41.57 -32.05
CA ILE A 448 63.63 -42.18 -30.98
C ILE A 448 63.79 -41.36 -29.70
N THR A 449 62.70 -40.81 -29.16
CA THR A 449 62.67 -40.08 -27.88
C THR A 449 61.27 -40.08 -27.24
N ASN A 450 61.19 -40.14 -25.91
CA ASN A 450 59.97 -39.89 -25.13
C ASN A 450 59.87 -38.45 -24.60
N ASN A 451 60.88 -37.63 -24.89
CA ASN A 451 60.87 -36.21 -24.59
C ASN A 451 61.18 -35.44 -25.89
N PRO A 452 60.19 -35.22 -26.76
CA PRO A 452 60.38 -34.61 -28.08
C PRO A 452 60.79 -33.13 -28.02
N HIS A 453 60.75 -32.51 -26.84
CA HIS A 453 61.07 -31.10 -26.68
C HIS A 453 62.57 -30.78 -26.66
N ILE A 454 63.43 -31.79 -26.60
CA ILE A 454 64.89 -31.64 -26.69
C ILE A 454 65.44 -31.85 -28.11
N LEU A 455 64.57 -31.94 -29.12
CA LEU A 455 64.93 -32.06 -30.54
C LEU A 455 64.89 -30.69 -31.23
N TYR A 456 65.98 -30.33 -31.92
CA TYR A 456 66.16 -29.02 -32.56
C TYR A 456 65.14 -28.73 -33.66
N LEU A 457 64.74 -29.77 -34.38
CA LEU A 457 63.62 -29.73 -35.31
C LEU A 457 62.65 -30.88 -35.02
N PRO A 458 61.38 -30.73 -35.44
CA PRO A 458 60.47 -31.87 -35.51
C PRO A 458 61.11 -33.05 -36.27
N VAL A 459 60.85 -34.27 -35.81
CA VAL A 459 61.47 -35.52 -36.30
C VAL A 459 61.39 -35.66 -37.83
N ASP A 460 60.29 -35.22 -38.43
CA ASP A 460 60.03 -35.22 -39.87
C ASP A 460 60.97 -34.32 -40.69
N GLN A 461 61.56 -33.31 -40.06
CA GLN A 461 62.49 -32.39 -40.71
C GLN A 461 63.95 -32.76 -40.47
N ILE A 462 64.20 -33.79 -39.68
CA ILE A 462 65.54 -34.27 -39.30
C ILE A 462 65.91 -35.49 -40.15
N LEU A 463 64.97 -36.40 -40.38
CA LEU A 463 65.21 -37.65 -41.10
C LEU A 463 65.74 -37.39 -42.54
N ASP A 464 66.67 -38.23 -42.99
CA ASP A 464 67.39 -38.21 -44.28
C ASP A 464 68.22 -36.97 -44.60
N LYS A 465 68.25 -35.99 -43.69
CA LYS A 465 69.13 -34.82 -43.79
C LYS A 465 70.44 -35.09 -43.07
N THR A 466 71.48 -34.35 -43.44
CA THR A 466 72.79 -34.34 -42.78
C THR A 466 72.85 -33.26 -41.69
N PRO A 467 73.84 -33.27 -40.78
CA PRO A 467 73.94 -32.27 -39.74
C PRO A 467 74.16 -30.87 -40.31
N GLN A 468 74.75 -30.76 -41.52
CA GLN A 468 74.96 -29.53 -42.30
C GLN A 468 73.68 -28.90 -42.84
N GLU A 469 72.63 -29.70 -43.02
CA GLU A 469 71.33 -29.25 -43.50
C GLU A 469 70.37 -28.94 -42.33
N ILE A 470 70.68 -29.42 -41.13
CA ILE A 470 69.84 -29.28 -39.93
C ILE A 470 70.39 -28.24 -38.97
N PHE A 471 71.68 -28.31 -38.66
CA PHE A 471 72.33 -27.46 -37.68
C PHE A 471 73.15 -26.35 -38.36
N PRO A 472 73.29 -25.18 -37.73
CA PRO A 472 74.08 -24.10 -38.28
C PRO A 472 75.59 -24.38 -38.21
N GLU A 473 76.37 -23.81 -39.14
CA GLU A 473 77.84 -23.80 -39.05
C GLU A 473 78.33 -22.81 -37.98
N PRO A 474 79.35 -23.13 -37.15
CA PRO A 474 80.33 -24.21 -37.31
C PRO A 474 79.95 -25.58 -36.68
N LEU A 475 78.77 -25.68 -36.06
CA LEU A 475 78.37 -26.85 -35.27
C LEU A 475 78.13 -28.09 -36.13
N ALA A 476 77.52 -27.91 -37.29
CA ALA A 476 77.24 -29.00 -38.22
C ALA A 476 78.50 -29.71 -38.73
N THR A 477 79.53 -28.95 -39.12
CA THR A 477 80.82 -29.52 -39.49
C THR A 477 81.45 -30.27 -38.32
N GLN A 478 81.38 -29.72 -37.10
CA GLN A 478 81.92 -30.35 -35.90
C GLN A 478 81.19 -31.66 -35.53
N MET A 479 79.87 -31.73 -35.73
CA MET A 479 79.07 -32.95 -35.56
C MET A 479 79.44 -34.02 -36.59
N LEU A 480 79.57 -33.65 -37.87
CA LEU A 480 79.94 -34.58 -38.93
C LEU A 480 81.37 -35.11 -38.77
N GLU A 481 82.33 -34.25 -38.44
CA GLU A 481 83.71 -34.67 -38.13
C GLU A 481 83.76 -35.66 -36.96
N THR A 482 82.89 -35.46 -35.95
CA THR A 482 82.79 -36.36 -34.80
C THR A 482 82.17 -37.72 -35.18
N VAL A 483 81.15 -37.74 -36.05
CA VAL A 483 80.56 -38.98 -36.62
C VAL A 483 81.58 -39.75 -37.45
N GLN A 484 82.26 -39.08 -38.38
CA GLN A 484 83.28 -39.70 -39.24
C GLN A 484 84.48 -40.21 -38.44
N LYS A 485 84.89 -39.47 -37.40
CA LYS A 485 85.92 -39.92 -36.46
C LYS A 485 85.49 -41.19 -35.75
N ALA A 486 84.24 -41.28 -35.25
CA ALA A 486 83.74 -42.47 -34.56
C ALA A 486 83.69 -43.73 -35.45
N ILE A 487 83.35 -43.57 -36.74
CA ILE A 487 83.37 -44.68 -37.72
C ILE A 487 84.80 -45.07 -38.09
N ALA A 488 85.68 -44.09 -38.35
CA ALA A 488 87.06 -44.34 -38.75
C ALA A 488 87.90 -44.97 -37.63
N THR A 489 87.66 -44.58 -36.37
CA THR A 489 88.37 -45.15 -35.21
C THR A 489 87.65 -46.36 -34.59
N GLN A 490 86.41 -46.66 -35.03
CA GLN A 490 85.52 -47.70 -34.48
C GLN A 490 85.35 -47.59 -32.96
N THR A 491 85.40 -46.37 -32.42
CA THR A 491 85.29 -46.08 -30.99
C THR A 491 84.33 -44.90 -30.77
N THR A 492 83.74 -44.82 -29.58
CA THR A 492 82.79 -43.75 -29.25
C THR A 492 83.48 -42.39 -29.17
N ALA A 493 82.87 -41.37 -29.77
CA ALA A 493 83.33 -39.97 -29.70
C ALA A 493 82.27 -39.08 -29.04
N THR A 494 82.72 -38.04 -28.33
CA THR A 494 81.87 -37.14 -27.55
C THR A 494 82.02 -35.69 -28.01
N LEU A 495 80.91 -34.96 -28.05
CA LEU A 495 80.83 -33.56 -28.43
C LEU A 495 79.86 -32.81 -27.51
N GLU A 496 80.30 -31.69 -26.95
CA GLU A 496 79.44 -30.77 -26.19
C GLU A 496 79.15 -29.51 -27.01
N TYR A 497 77.89 -29.11 -27.03
CA TYR A 497 77.43 -27.99 -27.84
C TYR A 497 76.19 -27.35 -27.25
N CYS A 498 75.98 -26.07 -27.55
CA CYS A 498 74.74 -25.38 -27.21
C CYS A 498 73.84 -25.34 -28.45
N LEU A 499 72.60 -25.78 -28.30
CA LEU A 499 71.58 -25.67 -29.33
C LEU A 499 70.34 -25.00 -28.75
N GLU A 500 69.77 -24.14 -29.56
CA GLU A 500 68.54 -23.46 -29.23
C GLU A 500 67.37 -24.31 -29.69
N ILE A 501 66.63 -24.88 -28.75
CA ILE A 501 65.55 -25.81 -29.06
C ILE A 501 64.26 -25.30 -28.46
N GLY A 502 63.23 -25.13 -29.29
CA GLY A 502 61.96 -24.55 -28.86
C GLY A 502 62.11 -23.18 -28.20
N GLY A 503 63.14 -22.41 -28.59
CA GLY A 503 63.45 -21.07 -28.06
C GLY A 503 64.23 -21.05 -26.74
N LYS A 504 64.80 -22.18 -26.30
CA LYS A 504 65.62 -22.27 -25.09
C LYS A 504 67.02 -22.77 -25.42
N ASN A 505 68.04 -22.03 -24.98
CA ASN A 505 69.44 -22.44 -25.13
C ASN A 505 69.75 -23.56 -24.14
N SER A 506 69.85 -24.76 -24.70
CA SER A 506 70.14 -25.96 -23.96
C SER A 506 71.52 -26.46 -24.35
N TRP A 507 72.31 -26.78 -23.32
CA TRP A 507 73.62 -27.36 -23.51
C TRP A 507 73.49 -28.86 -23.57
N PHE A 508 74.04 -29.47 -24.60
CA PHE A 508 73.95 -30.90 -24.85
C PHE A 508 75.33 -31.53 -24.93
N SER A 509 75.38 -32.80 -24.53
CA SER A 509 76.51 -33.70 -24.66
C SER A 509 76.06 -34.91 -25.48
N ALA A 510 76.66 -35.10 -26.65
CA ALA A 510 76.34 -36.21 -27.56
C ALA A 510 77.44 -37.27 -27.53
N ASN A 511 77.06 -38.53 -27.34
CA ASN A 511 77.95 -39.69 -27.44
C ASN A 511 77.59 -40.53 -28.66
N ILE A 512 78.53 -40.64 -29.60
CA ILE A 512 78.30 -41.24 -30.93
C ILE A 512 79.10 -42.53 -31.05
N SER A 513 78.44 -43.67 -31.27
CA SER A 513 79.03 -45.02 -31.31
C SER A 513 78.69 -45.77 -32.59
N PRO A 514 79.59 -46.59 -33.16
CA PRO A 514 79.31 -47.37 -34.36
C PRO A 514 78.24 -48.45 -34.13
N LEU A 515 77.26 -48.50 -35.04
CA LEU A 515 76.17 -49.48 -35.08
C LEU A 515 76.44 -50.56 -36.15
N SER A 516 77.09 -50.18 -37.25
CA SER A 516 77.62 -51.07 -38.29
C SER A 516 78.90 -50.47 -38.91
N SER A 517 79.46 -51.11 -39.93
CA SER A 517 80.63 -50.58 -40.66
C SER A 517 80.37 -49.26 -41.38
N SER A 518 79.10 -48.85 -41.54
CA SER A 518 78.69 -47.66 -42.30
C SER A 518 77.56 -46.89 -41.61
N SER A 519 77.33 -47.10 -40.31
CA SER A 519 76.31 -46.36 -39.54
C SER A 519 76.64 -46.30 -38.06
N VAL A 520 76.16 -45.25 -37.39
CA VAL A 520 76.37 -44.98 -35.96
C VAL A 520 75.03 -44.78 -35.25
N VAL A 521 75.00 -45.07 -33.95
CA VAL A 521 73.93 -44.67 -33.04
C VAL A 521 74.47 -43.57 -32.13
N ALA A 522 73.73 -42.49 -32.00
CA ALA A 522 74.06 -41.35 -31.13
C ALA A 522 73.05 -41.26 -29.99
N VAL A 523 73.56 -41.17 -28.76
CA VAL A 523 72.77 -40.94 -27.55
C VAL A 523 73.11 -39.54 -27.02
N ILE A 524 72.10 -38.70 -26.85
CA ILE A 524 72.26 -37.27 -26.55
C ILE A 524 71.61 -36.96 -25.19
N ARG A 525 72.35 -36.24 -24.33
CA ARG A 525 71.92 -35.83 -22.99
C ARG A 525 72.14 -34.33 -22.77
N GLU A 526 71.24 -33.67 -22.06
CA GLU A 526 71.32 -32.25 -21.71
C GLU A 526 72.13 -32.00 -20.41
N ILE A 527 72.99 -30.98 -20.37
CA ILE A 527 73.90 -30.60 -19.26
C ILE A 527 73.71 -29.15 -18.77
N SER A 528 72.61 -28.51 -19.15
CA SER A 528 72.30 -27.08 -18.94
C SER A 528 72.44 -26.56 -17.50
N ASP A 529 72.20 -27.38 -16.46
CA ASP A 529 72.18 -26.91 -15.07
C ASP A 529 73.58 -26.61 -14.49
N GLN A 530 74.63 -27.25 -15.01
CA GLN A 530 75.99 -27.06 -14.50
C GLN A 530 76.63 -25.75 -14.99
N LYS A 531 76.28 -25.27 -16.19
CA LYS A 531 76.76 -23.99 -16.74
C LYS A 531 76.05 -22.77 -16.13
N ARG A 532 74.79 -22.93 -15.72
CA ARG A 532 74.00 -21.86 -15.11
C ARG A 532 74.61 -21.32 -13.81
N VAL A 533 75.22 -22.14 -12.97
CA VAL A 533 75.76 -21.71 -11.66
C VAL A 533 76.92 -20.72 -11.77
N GLU A 534 77.78 -20.87 -12.77
CA GLU A 534 78.97 -20.03 -12.95
C GLU A 534 78.60 -18.67 -13.57
N GLU A 535 77.69 -18.67 -14.55
CA GLU A 535 77.06 -17.46 -15.10
C GLU A 535 76.22 -16.74 -14.03
N THR A 536 75.51 -17.49 -13.16
CA THR A 536 74.66 -16.93 -12.10
C THR A 536 75.47 -16.05 -11.14
N LEU A 537 76.72 -16.38 -10.81
CA LEU A 537 77.50 -15.56 -9.87
C LEU A 537 77.90 -14.20 -10.48
N GLN A 538 78.20 -14.17 -11.77
CA GLN A 538 78.56 -12.95 -12.51
C GLN A 538 77.31 -12.12 -12.83
N GLU A 539 76.22 -12.79 -13.23
CA GLU A 539 74.89 -12.21 -13.37
C GLU A 539 74.38 -11.66 -12.03
N THR A 540 74.62 -12.30 -10.89
CA THR A 540 74.13 -11.80 -9.59
C THR A 540 74.79 -10.48 -9.20
N ASN A 541 76.09 -10.28 -9.47
CA ASN A 541 76.78 -9.02 -9.14
C ASN A 541 76.37 -7.88 -10.08
N LEU A 542 76.24 -8.16 -11.39
CA LEU A 542 75.69 -7.21 -12.36
C LEU A 542 74.22 -6.91 -12.06
N ALA A 543 73.41 -7.93 -11.77
CA ALA A 543 72.01 -7.80 -11.38
C ALA A 543 71.86 -7.07 -10.04
N LEU A 544 72.80 -7.16 -9.10
CA LEU A 544 72.71 -6.40 -7.85
C LEU A 544 73.00 -4.91 -8.08
N ALA A 545 73.95 -4.57 -8.94
CA ALA A 545 74.23 -3.19 -9.34
C ALA A 545 73.09 -2.60 -10.19
N GLU A 546 72.58 -3.38 -11.15
CA GLU A 546 71.44 -3.00 -11.98
C GLU A 546 70.13 -2.96 -11.19
N ALA A 547 69.93 -3.85 -10.21
CA ALA A 547 68.80 -3.78 -9.28
C ALA A 547 68.87 -2.57 -8.36
N GLN A 548 70.06 -2.16 -7.89
CA GLN A 548 70.21 -0.91 -7.13
C GLN A 548 69.85 0.31 -7.98
N LYS A 549 70.27 0.33 -9.25
CA LYS A 549 69.94 1.40 -10.20
C LYS A 549 68.45 1.42 -10.57
N LEU A 550 67.84 0.27 -10.86
CA LEU A 550 66.41 0.12 -11.15
C LEU A 550 65.53 0.43 -9.93
N ALA A 551 66.02 0.13 -8.72
CA ALA A 551 65.30 0.44 -7.49
C ALA A 551 65.57 1.87 -6.97
N HIS A 552 66.35 2.69 -7.68
CA HIS A 552 66.78 4.03 -7.25
C HIS A 552 67.34 4.04 -5.82
N LEU A 553 68.10 2.99 -5.48
CA LEU A 553 68.56 2.69 -4.14
C LEU A 553 70.07 2.85 -4.04
N GLY A 554 70.50 3.98 -3.50
CA GLY A 554 71.89 4.24 -3.12
C GLY A 554 72.26 3.52 -1.83
N SER A 555 73.52 3.10 -1.70
CA SER A 555 74.09 2.64 -0.43
C SER A 555 75.24 3.53 -0.01
N TRP A 556 75.34 3.78 1.29
CA TRP A 556 76.36 4.63 1.88
C TRP A 556 76.96 3.96 3.11
N SER A 557 78.22 4.26 3.39
CA SER A 557 78.85 3.97 4.67
C SER A 557 79.65 5.16 5.13
N TYR A 558 79.74 5.35 6.44
CA TYR A 558 80.46 6.43 7.08
C TYR A 558 81.34 5.83 8.18
N ASP A 559 82.63 5.81 7.94
CA ASP A 559 83.62 5.34 8.91
C ASP A 559 83.93 6.46 9.90
N LEU A 560 83.69 6.21 11.18
CA LEU A 560 83.80 7.24 12.22
C LEU A 560 85.24 7.45 12.69
N LEU A 561 86.14 6.51 12.39
CA LEU A 561 87.56 6.61 12.76
C LEU A 561 88.33 7.44 11.72
N THR A 562 88.08 7.20 10.43
CA THR A 562 88.73 7.93 9.34
C THR A 562 87.95 9.16 8.89
N GLN A 563 86.68 9.29 9.34
CA GLN A 563 85.71 10.28 8.85
C GLN A 563 85.42 10.16 7.34
N GLU A 564 85.72 9.02 6.74
CA GLU A 564 85.49 8.79 5.31
C GLU A 564 84.06 8.30 5.06
N ILE A 565 83.38 8.92 4.10
CA ILE A 565 82.08 8.48 3.59
C ILE A 565 82.32 7.75 2.26
N GLN A 566 81.70 6.59 2.10
CA GLN A 566 81.69 5.82 0.86
C GLN A 566 80.28 5.73 0.32
N TRP A 567 80.11 5.97 -0.97
CA TRP A 567 78.84 5.96 -1.68
C TRP A 567 78.86 4.95 -2.84
N SER A 568 77.74 4.30 -3.09
CA SER A 568 77.50 3.61 -4.35
C SER A 568 77.31 4.63 -5.48
N GLU A 569 77.49 4.18 -6.73
CA GLU A 569 77.29 5.01 -7.92
C GLU A 569 75.89 5.65 -7.94
N GLU A 570 74.85 4.89 -7.60
CA GLU A 570 73.47 5.39 -7.52
C GLU A 570 73.27 6.48 -6.45
N SER A 571 74.07 6.49 -5.38
CA SER A 571 73.97 7.55 -4.36
C SER A 571 74.39 8.92 -4.90
N PHE A 572 75.35 8.97 -5.82
CA PHE A 572 75.70 10.20 -6.52
C PHE A 572 74.56 10.66 -7.43
N CYS A 573 73.97 9.74 -8.20
CA CYS A 573 72.83 10.02 -9.08
C CYS A 573 71.62 10.60 -8.32
N ILE A 574 71.30 10.04 -7.14
CA ILE A 574 70.19 10.50 -6.29
C ILE A 574 70.37 11.96 -5.85
N TYR A 575 71.61 12.35 -5.52
CA TYR A 575 71.94 13.73 -5.14
C TYR A 575 72.17 14.66 -6.35
N GLY A 576 72.06 14.16 -7.59
CA GLY A 576 72.29 14.93 -8.81
C GLY A 576 73.78 15.22 -9.06
N LEU A 577 74.68 14.39 -8.53
CA LEU A 577 76.14 14.51 -8.66
C LEU A 577 76.69 13.47 -9.64
N SER A 578 77.81 13.77 -10.29
CA SER A 578 78.56 12.80 -11.10
C SER A 578 79.35 11.84 -10.21
N SER A 579 79.57 10.60 -10.66
CA SER A 579 80.40 9.60 -9.95
C SER A 579 81.87 10.01 -9.75
N ASP A 580 82.36 10.95 -10.56
CA ASP A 580 83.69 11.56 -10.42
C ASP A 580 83.75 12.70 -9.38
N HIS A 581 82.59 13.10 -8.80
CA HIS A 581 82.54 14.14 -7.77
C HIS A 581 83.11 13.58 -6.46
N PRO A 582 83.92 14.36 -5.70
CA PRO A 582 84.35 13.92 -4.37
C PRO A 582 83.14 13.66 -3.48
N VAL A 583 83.16 12.58 -2.69
CA VAL A 583 82.04 12.26 -1.78
C VAL A 583 81.84 13.45 -0.82
N PRO A 584 80.64 14.05 -0.76
CA PRO A 584 80.39 15.19 0.13
C PRO A 584 80.58 14.79 1.60
N THR A 585 81.13 15.71 2.39
CA THR A 585 81.26 15.54 3.84
C THR A 585 79.91 15.54 4.53
N TYR A 586 79.83 15.01 5.76
CA TYR A 586 78.59 15.03 6.54
C TYR A 586 78.03 16.46 6.75
N GLU A 587 78.91 17.45 6.96
CA GLU A 587 78.52 18.86 7.08
C GLU A 587 77.92 19.39 5.78
N GLU A 588 78.51 19.09 4.63
CA GLU A 588 77.97 19.49 3.32
C GLU A 588 76.59 18.85 3.06
N LEU A 589 76.42 17.56 3.36
CA LEU A 589 75.12 16.88 3.24
C LEU A 589 74.04 17.54 4.09
N LEU A 590 74.37 17.97 5.30
CA LEU A 590 73.41 18.60 6.22
C LEU A 590 73.13 20.07 5.88
N GLN A 591 74.15 20.86 5.53
CA GLN A 591 74.02 22.31 5.37
C GLN A 591 73.68 22.75 3.96
N VAL A 592 74.14 22.00 2.94
CA VAL A 592 73.98 22.36 1.52
C VAL A 592 72.80 21.60 0.93
N PHE A 593 72.77 20.27 1.07
CA PHE A 593 71.77 19.45 0.38
C PHE A 593 70.46 19.30 1.16
N THR A 594 70.47 19.26 2.49
CA THR A 594 69.23 19.03 3.27
C THR A 594 68.39 20.31 3.43
N HIS A 595 67.07 20.19 3.22
CA HIS A 595 66.11 21.29 3.38
C HIS A 595 66.17 21.88 4.81
N PRO A 596 66.12 23.22 4.99
CA PRO A 596 66.29 23.87 6.30
C PRO A 596 65.45 23.29 7.44
N ASP A 597 64.15 23.05 7.20
CA ASP A 597 63.23 22.46 8.18
C ASP A 597 63.61 21.05 8.65
N ASP A 598 64.34 20.28 7.82
CA ASP A 598 64.64 18.87 8.07
C ASP A 598 66.02 18.68 8.74
N ARG A 599 66.83 19.74 8.86
CA ARG A 599 68.23 19.67 9.37
C ARG A 599 68.31 19.30 10.85
N GLU A 600 67.48 19.91 11.70
CA GLU A 600 67.45 19.60 13.13
C GLU A 600 67.05 18.14 13.37
N LEU A 601 66.13 17.62 12.56
CA LEU A 601 65.69 16.24 12.63
C LEU A 601 66.83 15.27 12.29
N ILE A 602 67.58 15.53 11.22
CA ILE A 602 68.73 14.70 10.84
C ILE A 602 69.85 14.76 11.88
N ARG A 603 70.15 15.94 12.43
CA ARG A 603 71.18 16.08 13.48
C ARG A 603 70.83 15.25 14.71
N HIS A 604 69.60 15.36 15.20
CA HIS A 604 69.11 14.58 16.35
C HIS A 604 69.16 13.07 16.09
N ARG A 605 68.82 12.62 14.88
CA ARG A 605 68.91 11.19 14.51
C ARG A 605 70.35 10.72 14.48
N MET A 606 71.27 11.52 13.96
CA MET A 606 72.70 11.21 13.93
C MET A 606 73.30 11.13 15.34
N GLU A 607 72.97 12.06 16.22
CA GLU A 607 73.43 12.05 17.62
C GLU A 607 72.98 10.79 18.37
N LYS A 608 71.71 10.39 18.20
CA LYS A 608 71.21 9.14 18.78
C LYS A 608 71.87 7.91 18.19
N ALA A 609 72.11 7.90 16.88
CA ALA A 609 72.82 6.79 16.25
C ALA A 609 74.27 6.68 16.78
N LEU A 610 74.95 7.79 17.03
CA LEU A 610 76.33 7.79 17.55
C LEU A 610 76.41 7.44 19.04
N ASN A 611 75.57 8.04 19.87
CA ASN A 611 75.65 7.89 21.32
C ASN A 611 74.96 6.62 21.84
N GLU A 612 73.80 6.29 21.29
CA GLU A 612 72.96 5.19 21.75
C GLU A 612 73.10 3.94 20.84
N GLY A 613 73.64 4.12 19.63
CA GLY A 613 73.74 3.07 18.62
C GLY A 613 72.38 2.67 18.05
N GLN A 614 71.46 3.62 17.96
CA GLN A 614 70.11 3.40 17.44
C GLN A 614 70.11 3.41 15.90
N GLN A 615 69.41 2.45 15.29
CA GLN A 615 69.14 2.46 13.84
C GLN A 615 68.04 3.49 13.54
N PHE A 616 68.11 4.17 12.41
CA PHE A 616 67.13 5.18 12.04
C PHE A 616 66.63 5.00 10.60
N GLN A 617 65.40 5.44 10.39
CA GLN A 617 64.77 5.57 9.08
C GLN A 617 64.05 6.92 9.06
N GLN A 618 64.30 7.75 8.05
CA GLN A 618 63.73 9.09 7.96
C GLN A 618 63.47 9.50 6.51
N GLU A 619 62.29 10.07 6.26
CA GLU A 619 62.00 10.80 5.02
C GLU A 619 62.46 12.25 5.19
N ILE A 620 63.22 12.76 4.24
CA ILE A 620 63.69 14.15 4.20
C ILE A 620 63.60 14.74 2.80
N ARG A 621 63.60 16.06 2.75
CA ARG A 621 63.72 16.82 1.51
C ARG A 621 65.17 17.24 1.28
N ILE A 622 65.64 17.08 0.04
CA ILE A 622 66.93 17.58 -0.39
C ILE A 622 66.80 18.53 -1.58
N PHE A 623 67.75 19.44 -1.69
CA PHE A 623 68.00 20.25 -2.88
C PHE A 623 69.15 19.64 -3.66
N CYS A 624 68.91 19.36 -4.93
CA CYS A 624 69.96 19.00 -5.88
C CYS A 624 70.68 20.27 -6.37
N PRO A 625 71.89 20.15 -6.94
CA PRO A 625 72.64 21.29 -7.47
C PRO A 625 71.92 22.09 -8.59
N ASP A 626 70.89 21.51 -9.21
CA ASP A 626 70.02 22.13 -10.22
C ASP A 626 68.80 22.86 -9.61
N ASP A 627 68.81 23.11 -8.30
CA ASP A 627 67.71 23.66 -7.49
C ASP A 627 66.43 22.78 -7.47
N SER A 628 66.47 21.55 -7.99
CA SER A 628 65.33 20.63 -7.89
C SER A 628 65.18 20.08 -6.47
N LEU A 629 63.92 20.06 -6.00
CA LEU A 629 63.56 19.49 -4.70
C LEU A 629 63.24 17.99 -4.87
N ARG A 630 63.94 17.13 -4.14
CA ARG A 630 63.70 15.68 -4.10
C ARG A 630 63.37 15.20 -2.70
N TYR A 631 62.67 14.08 -2.61
CA TYR A 631 62.33 13.41 -1.35
C TYR A 631 63.13 12.12 -1.22
N LEU A 632 63.90 11.99 -0.14
CA LEU A 632 64.70 10.80 0.15
C LEU A 632 64.21 10.07 1.38
N LEU A 633 64.19 8.75 1.30
CA LEU A 633 64.11 7.86 2.46
C LEU A 633 65.51 7.37 2.82
N ILE A 634 66.04 7.88 3.94
CA ILE A 634 67.36 7.50 4.45
C ILE A 634 67.20 6.45 5.55
N LYS A 635 67.92 5.33 5.45
CA LYS A 635 68.03 4.32 6.49
C LYS A 635 69.47 4.15 6.92
N GLY A 636 69.75 4.19 8.22
CA GLY A 636 71.09 4.02 8.77
C GLY A 636 71.13 2.96 9.87
N LYS A 637 72.14 2.09 9.83
CA LYS A 637 72.49 1.15 10.89
C LYS A 637 73.90 1.41 11.39
N VAL A 638 74.15 1.04 12.63
CA VAL A 638 75.45 1.20 13.29
C VAL A 638 76.20 -0.13 13.37
N MET A 639 77.51 -0.06 13.25
CA MET A 639 78.43 -1.17 13.49
C MET A 639 79.33 -0.82 14.67
N ARG A 640 79.44 -1.76 15.62
CA ARG A 640 80.20 -1.58 16.86
C ARG A 640 81.48 -2.43 16.82
N ASN A 641 82.53 -1.96 17.48
CA ASN A 641 83.72 -2.78 17.74
C ASN A 641 83.48 -3.73 18.94
N GLU A 642 84.46 -4.59 19.22
CA GLU A 642 84.42 -5.54 20.34
C GLU A 642 84.33 -4.86 21.73
N GLN A 643 84.64 -3.56 21.82
CA GLN A 643 84.55 -2.74 23.02
C GLN A 643 83.19 -2.01 23.15
N GLY A 644 82.26 -2.27 22.22
CA GLY A 644 80.90 -1.71 22.22
C GLY A 644 80.76 -0.30 21.65
N GLN A 645 81.86 0.32 21.19
CA GLN A 645 81.88 1.65 20.59
C GLN A 645 81.42 1.59 19.12
N VAL A 646 80.63 2.56 18.68
CA VAL A 646 80.20 2.68 17.28
C VAL A 646 81.40 3.13 16.44
N ILE A 647 81.79 2.32 15.45
CA ILE A 647 82.95 2.59 14.59
C ILE A 647 82.57 2.93 13.15
N ARG A 648 81.36 2.56 12.72
CA ARG A 648 80.89 2.81 11.36
C ARG A 648 79.37 2.90 11.33
N LEU A 649 78.83 3.76 10.49
CA LEU A 649 77.43 3.73 10.06
C LEU A 649 77.37 3.23 8.62
N PHE A 650 76.32 2.51 8.26
CA PHE A 650 76.05 2.17 6.87
C PHE A 650 74.55 2.04 6.65
N GLY A 651 74.13 2.25 5.42
CA GLY A 651 72.72 2.49 5.16
C GLY A 651 72.38 2.57 3.69
N THR A 652 71.10 2.86 3.43
CA THR A 652 70.58 3.08 2.10
C THR A 652 69.87 4.44 1.98
N LEU A 653 69.80 4.93 0.75
CA LEU A 653 69.10 6.13 0.33
C LEU A 653 68.16 5.70 -0.79
N LEU A 654 66.88 5.99 -0.68
CA LEU A 654 65.90 5.71 -1.73
C LEU A 654 65.26 7.02 -2.16
N ASP A 655 65.29 7.33 -3.46
CA ASP A 655 64.51 8.44 -4.02
C ASP A 655 63.02 8.05 -4.03
N ILE A 656 62.20 8.79 -3.28
CA ILE A 656 60.76 8.59 -3.15
C ILE A 656 59.96 9.76 -3.75
N THR A 657 60.60 10.59 -4.57
CA THR A 657 59.99 11.79 -5.17
C THR A 657 58.76 11.46 -6.01
N GLU A 658 58.87 10.48 -6.91
CA GLU A 658 57.75 10.04 -7.75
C GLU A 658 56.56 9.54 -6.92
N ARG A 659 56.84 8.72 -5.89
CA ARG A 659 55.81 8.23 -4.96
C ARG A 659 55.06 9.39 -4.29
N LYS A 660 55.76 10.41 -3.80
CA LYS A 660 55.14 11.57 -3.16
C LYS A 660 54.30 12.40 -4.15
N GLN A 661 54.74 12.51 -5.40
CA GLN A 661 53.97 13.18 -6.46
C GLN A 661 52.69 12.41 -6.81
N ILE A 662 52.76 11.07 -6.88
CA ILE A 662 51.59 10.21 -7.12
C ILE A 662 50.60 10.27 -5.95
N GLU A 663 51.08 10.19 -4.70
CA GLU A 663 50.23 10.28 -3.50
C GLU A 663 49.46 11.62 -3.46
N GLU A 664 50.12 12.74 -3.77
CA GLU A 664 49.48 14.06 -3.81
C GLU A 664 48.49 14.18 -4.97
N THR A 665 48.84 13.66 -6.16
CA THR A 665 47.93 13.64 -7.32
C THR A 665 46.67 12.81 -7.04
N LEU A 666 46.83 11.62 -6.44
CA LEU A 666 45.72 10.75 -6.06
C LEU A 666 44.84 11.41 -5.00
N ARG A 667 45.43 12.09 -4.01
CA ARG A 667 44.69 12.83 -2.99
C ARG A 667 43.84 13.95 -3.61
N GLN A 668 44.35 14.64 -4.62
CA GLN A 668 43.60 15.66 -5.34
C GLN A 668 42.46 15.07 -6.18
N LEU A 669 42.68 13.92 -6.85
CA LEU A 669 41.64 13.20 -7.60
C LEU A 669 40.50 12.72 -6.69
N LEU A 670 40.82 12.07 -5.57
CA LEU A 670 39.82 11.61 -4.60
C LEU A 670 39.02 12.76 -3.99
N LYS A 671 39.65 13.91 -3.75
CA LYS A 671 38.96 15.11 -3.25
C LYS A 671 37.97 15.65 -4.28
N ARG A 672 38.29 15.59 -5.58
CA ARG A 672 37.38 16.00 -6.66
C ARG A 672 36.18 15.05 -6.76
N GLU A 673 36.42 13.75 -6.86
CA GLU A 673 35.37 12.72 -7.00
C GLU A 673 34.34 12.77 -5.86
N ARG A 674 34.81 12.99 -4.62
CA ARG A 674 33.94 13.15 -3.46
C ARG A 674 32.96 14.32 -3.58
N VAL A 675 33.41 15.47 -4.07
CA VAL A 675 32.54 16.65 -4.22
C VAL A 675 31.49 16.43 -5.31
N VAL A 676 31.84 15.74 -6.41
CA VAL A 676 30.86 15.36 -7.46
C VAL A 676 29.75 14.47 -6.89
N THR A 677 30.14 13.51 -6.05
CA THR A 677 29.20 12.60 -5.40
C THR A 677 28.28 13.34 -4.43
N GLU A 678 28.82 14.27 -3.62
CA GLU A 678 28.04 15.09 -2.69
C GLU A 678 27.04 16.01 -3.43
N ILE A 679 27.44 16.63 -4.54
CA ILE A 679 26.54 17.45 -5.38
C ILE A 679 25.44 16.58 -5.98
N THR A 680 25.79 15.42 -6.54
CA THR A 680 24.83 14.48 -7.13
C THR A 680 23.83 13.97 -6.10
N GLN A 681 24.29 13.67 -4.88
CA GLN A 681 23.44 13.20 -3.79
C GLN A 681 22.45 14.28 -3.35
N ARG A 682 22.88 15.55 -3.24
CA ARG A 682 21.97 16.65 -2.90
C ARG A 682 20.95 16.93 -4.00
N ILE A 683 21.35 16.86 -5.26
CA ILE A 683 20.43 16.96 -6.41
C ILE A 683 19.32 15.90 -6.33
N ARG A 684 19.66 14.66 -5.92
CA ARG A 684 18.70 13.55 -5.77
C ARG A 684 17.83 13.61 -4.52
N GLN A 685 18.19 14.41 -3.52
CA GLN A 685 17.50 14.46 -2.22
C GLN A 685 16.33 15.45 -2.17
N SER A 686 16.28 16.42 -3.09
CA SER A 686 15.16 17.36 -3.20
C SER A 686 14.34 17.05 -4.45
N LEU A 687 13.02 17.25 -4.35
CA LEU A 687 12.10 17.22 -5.49
C LEU A 687 11.71 18.64 -5.92
N ASN A 688 12.18 19.67 -5.21
CA ASN A 688 11.93 21.07 -5.52
C ASN A 688 12.95 21.57 -6.54
N LEU A 689 12.48 21.86 -7.75
CA LEU A 689 13.34 22.29 -8.85
C LEU A 689 14.17 23.54 -8.51
N GLU A 690 13.59 24.54 -7.84
CA GLU A 690 14.30 25.78 -7.51
C GLU A 690 15.46 25.53 -6.54
N GLU A 691 15.25 24.68 -5.54
CA GLU A 691 16.27 24.30 -4.57
C GLU A 691 17.42 23.50 -5.23
N ILE A 692 17.07 22.55 -6.09
CA ILE A 692 18.03 21.74 -6.86
C ILE A 692 18.92 22.65 -7.71
N LEU A 693 18.32 23.53 -8.50
CA LEU A 693 19.05 24.42 -9.41
C LEU A 693 19.93 25.41 -8.64
N THR A 694 19.43 26.00 -7.55
CA THR A 694 20.17 26.96 -6.72
C THR A 694 21.37 26.33 -6.02
N THR A 695 21.18 25.13 -5.46
CA THR A 695 22.26 24.37 -4.83
C THR A 695 23.32 24.01 -5.85
N THR A 696 22.90 23.56 -7.04
CA THR A 696 23.81 23.16 -8.12
C THR A 696 24.74 24.30 -8.54
N VAL A 697 24.19 25.47 -8.89
CA VAL A 697 25.02 26.60 -9.33
C VAL A 697 25.96 27.11 -8.23
N THR A 698 25.54 27.01 -6.97
CA THR A 698 26.35 27.44 -5.82
C THR A 698 27.54 26.53 -5.58
N GLU A 699 27.33 25.21 -5.62
CA GLU A 699 28.41 24.25 -5.38
C GLU A 699 29.39 24.17 -6.55
N ILE A 700 28.90 24.24 -7.80
CA ILE A 700 29.77 24.31 -8.98
C ILE A 700 30.68 25.55 -8.91
N ARG A 701 30.12 26.72 -8.55
CA ARG A 701 30.92 27.96 -8.46
C ARG A 701 32.05 27.82 -7.44
N LYS A 702 31.77 27.24 -6.27
CA LYS A 702 32.79 26.99 -5.23
C LYS A 702 33.84 26.00 -5.70
N LEU A 703 33.43 24.91 -6.35
CA LEU A 703 34.32 23.83 -6.80
C LEU A 703 35.24 24.28 -7.94
N LEU A 704 34.68 24.96 -8.95
CA LEU A 704 35.46 25.50 -10.07
C LEU A 704 36.21 26.78 -9.71
N GLN A 705 35.94 27.39 -8.55
CA GLN A 705 36.49 28.70 -8.15
C GLN A 705 36.28 29.74 -9.26
N THR A 706 35.07 29.78 -9.80
CA THR A 706 34.66 30.73 -10.85
C THR A 706 33.89 31.90 -10.23
N ASP A 707 33.76 32.98 -11.00
CA ASP A 707 33.16 34.22 -10.53
C ASP A 707 31.64 34.16 -10.55
N ARG A 708 31.09 33.44 -11.53
CA ARG A 708 29.65 33.26 -11.73
C ARG A 708 29.36 31.89 -12.31
N VAL A 709 28.30 31.25 -11.82
CA VAL A 709 27.69 30.07 -12.44
C VAL A 709 26.19 30.31 -12.52
N LEU A 710 25.57 29.96 -13.64
CA LEU A 710 24.16 30.24 -13.88
C LEU A 710 23.53 29.19 -14.79
N ILE A 711 22.19 29.15 -14.77
CA ILE A 711 21.41 28.32 -15.68
C ILE A 711 20.47 29.20 -16.49
N TYR A 712 20.56 29.05 -17.81
CA TYR A 712 19.60 29.59 -18.76
C TYR A 712 18.51 28.57 -19.05
N ARG A 713 17.25 28.99 -19.10
CA ARG A 713 16.12 28.18 -19.56
C ARG A 713 15.55 28.73 -20.86
N PHE A 714 15.25 27.85 -21.81
CA PHE A 714 14.49 28.22 -23.00
C PHE A 714 13.00 28.34 -22.69
N GLU A 715 12.39 29.43 -23.15
CA GLU A 715 10.96 29.68 -23.09
C GLU A 715 10.27 29.17 -24.38
N PRO A 716 8.96 28.87 -24.34
CA PRO A 716 8.21 28.40 -25.51
C PRO A 716 8.23 29.34 -26.72
N ASN A 717 8.49 30.64 -26.49
CA ASN A 717 8.63 31.65 -27.54
C ASN A 717 10.03 31.68 -28.19
N GLY A 718 10.95 30.80 -27.78
CA GLY A 718 12.30 30.67 -28.31
C GLY A 718 13.36 31.55 -27.62
N ASN A 719 12.99 32.38 -26.64
CA ASN A 719 13.95 33.17 -25.87
C ASN A 719 14.62 32.33 -24.77
N ALA A 720 15.81 32.72 -24.31
CA ALA A 720 16.48 32.09 -23.17
C ALA A 720 16.72 33.08 -22.03
N LEU A 721 16.33 32.71 -20.81
CA LEU A 721 16.35 33.54 -19.60
C LEU A 721 17.23 32.93 -18.52
N VAL A 722 17.97 33.75 -17.77
CA VAL A 722 18.62 33.30 -16.52
C VAL A 722 17.55 33.05 -15.47
N ILE A 723 17.38 31.78 -15.09
CA ILE A 723 16.42 31.36 -14.06
C ILE A 723 17.07 31.12 -12.70
N VAL A 724 18.39 30.91 -12.67
CA VAL A 724 19.15 30.77 -11.41
C VAL A 724 20.62 31.14 -11.62
N GLN A 725 21.26 31.67 -10.57
CA GLN A 725 22.69 31.99 -10.58
C GLN A 725 23.31 31.93 -9.18
N SER A 726 24.61 31.68 -9.13
CA SER A 726 25.49 31.98 -8.01
C SER A 726 26.59 32.90 -8.50
N VAL A 727 26.76 34.06 -7.85
CA VAL A 727 27.66 35.13 -8.31
C VAL A 727 28.48 35.69 -7.14
N GLY A 728 29.74 36.05 -7.41
CA GLY A 728 30.58 36.78 -6.45
C GLY A 728 30.07 38.20 -6.22
N VAL A 729 30.29 38.74 -5.01
CA VAL A 729 29.78 40.05 -4.59
C VAL A 729 30.27 41.19 -5.49
N GLU A 730 31.44 41.02 -6.11
CA GLU A 730 32.08 42.02 -6.98
C GLU A 730 31.54 42.05 -8.41
N TRP A 731 30.70 41.09 -8.79
CA TRP A 731 30.26 40.88 -10.17
C TRP A 731 28.77 41.14 -10.35
N MET A 732 28.38 41.65 -11.52
CA MET A 732 26.99 41.97 -11.86
C MET A 732 26.08 40.73 -11.77
N SER A 733 24.88 40.90 -11.20
CA SER A 733 23.81 39.90 -11.24
C SER A 733 23.18 39.86 -12.63
N LEU A 734 23.02 38.66 -13.21
CA LEU A 734 22.34 38.46 -14.50
C LEU A 734 20.93 37.84 -14.34
N TRP A 735 20.39 37.78 -13.12
CA TRP A 735 19.08 37.18 -12.86
C TRP A 735 17.98 37.79 -13.74
N GLY A 736 17.21 36.95 -14.44
CA GLY A 736 16.13 37.39 -15.34
C GLY A 736 16.59 38.03 -16.65
N GLN A 737 17.90 38.11 -16.92
CA GLN A 737 18.39 38.69 -18.17
C GLN A 737 18.21 37.70 -19.34
N GLN A 738 17.87 38.24 -20.52
CA GLN A 738 17.68 37.47 -21.75
C GLN A 738 18.98 37.36 -22.54
N ILE A 739 19.22 36.19 -23.13
CA ILE A 739 20.25 36.05 -24.15
C ILE A 739 19.72 36.70 -25.45
N PRO A 740 20.52 37.56 -26.13
CA PRO A 740 20.14 38.14 -27.41
C PRO A 740 19.78 37.06 -28.44
N SER A 741 18.68 37.25 -29.17
CA SER A 741 18.21 36.31 -30.20
C SER A 741 19.23 36.09 -31.33
N SER A 742 20.12 37.06 -31.58
CA SER A 742 21.25 36.94 -32.52
C SER A 742 22.28 35.88 -32.11
N TYR A 743 22.32 35.51 -30.83
CA TYR A 743 23.17 34.44 -30.29
C TYR A 743 22.50 33.06 -30.36
N LEU A 744 21.17 33.01 -30.24
CA LEU A 744 20.36 31.77 -30.17
C LEU A 744 19.95 31.21 -31.55
N THR A 745 20.64 31.57 -32.63
CA THR A 745 20.29 31.08 -33.97
C THR A 745 20.47 29.56 -34.10
N GLN A 746 19.60 28.93 -34.89
CA GLN A 746 19.52 27.47 -35.02
C GLN A 746 20.86 26.85 -35.44
N ASP A 747 21.55 27.46 -36.41
CA ASP A 747 22.82 26.97 -36.96
C ASP A 747 24.05 27.26 -36.08
N GLN A 748 24.01 28.26 -35.20
CA GLN A 748 25.18 28.67 -34.40
C GLN A 748 25.15 28.19 -32.95
N CYS A 749 23.96 27.96 -32.39
CA CYS A 749 23.81 27.64 -30.97
C CYS A 749 22.89 26.44 -30.72
N ILE A 750 21.71 26.34 -31.37
CA ILE A 750 20.77 25.26 -31.01
C ILE A 750 21.23 23.91 -31.58
N ILE A 751 21.58 23.82 -32.87
CA ILE A 751 21.99 22.56 -33.52
C ILE A 751 23.29 22.00 -32.93
N PRO A 752 24.40 22.77 -32.84
CA PRO A 752 25.65 22.23 -32.29
C PRO A 752 25.50 21.70 -30.87
N PHE A 753 24.79 22.42 -30.00
CA PHE A 753 24.63 22.03 -28.59
C PHE A 753 23.64 20.88 -28.40
N SER A 754 22.60 20.77 -29.25
CA SER A 754 21.73 19.59 -29.27
C SER A 754 22.46 18.31 -29.71
N GLN A 755 23.60 18.45 -30.39
CA GLN A 755 24.50 17.36 -30.80
C GLN A 755 25.68 17.16 -29.84
N GLY A 756 25.68 17.83 -28.68
CA GLY A 756 26.73 17.70 -27.67
C GLY A 756 27.96 18.60 -27.87
N CYS A 757 27.91 19.62 -28.74
CA CYS A 757 28.98 20.62 -28.79
C CYS A 757 28.99 21.48 -27.52
N LEU A 758 30.19 21.70 -27.00
CA LEU A 758 30.46 22.37 -25.74
C LEU A 758 30.91 23.82 -26.01
N HIS A 759 30.48 24.77 -25.17
CA HIS A 759 30.97 26.14 -25.26
C HIS A 759 32.25 26.27 -24.44
N ASN A 760 33.41 26.41 -25.09
CA ASN A 760 34.68 26.62 -24.41
C ASN A 760 35.36 27.87 -24.97
N ILE A 761 35.28 28.96 -24.23
CA ILE A 761 35.94 30.24 -24.54
C ILE A 761 36.95 30.53 -23.43
N SER A 762 38.24 30.36 -23.74
CA SER A 762 39.32 30.70 -22.82
C SER A 762 39.57 32.22 -22.72
N ASP A 763 39.25 32.97 -23.78
CA ASP A 763 39.27 34.43 -23.80
C ASP A 763 38.34 34.97 -24.90
N ILE A 764 37.37 35.83 -24.52
CA ILE A 764 36.39 36.40 -25.46
C ILE A 764 37.06 37.25 -26.56
N TYR A 765 38.22 37.85 -26.30
CA TYR A 765 38.92 38.72 -27.26
C TYR A 765 39.71 37.93 -28.31
N THR A 766 40.00 36.65 -28.06
CA THR A 766 40.73 35.78 -29.01
C THR A 766 39.82 34.75 -29.67
N ALA A 767 38.57 34.60 -29.22
CA ALA A 767 37.63 33.58 -29.70
C ALA A 767 36.93 33.92 -31.04
N HIS A 768 37.38 34.96 -31.74
CA HIS A 768 36.81 35.41 -33.04
C HIS A 768 35.28 35.59 -33.04
N LEU A 769 34.73 36.11 -31.94
CA LEU A 769 33.30 36.40 -31.80
C LEU A 769 32.85 37.54 -32.72
N LYS A 770 31.58 37.52 -33.14
CA LYS A 770 30.98 38.65 -33.88
C LYS A 770 30.89 39.87 -32.95
N SER A 771 30.94 41.08 -33.52
CA SER A 771 30.93 42.34 -32.76
C SER A 771 29.77 42.43 -31.76
N ASP A 772 28.56 42.04 -32.16
CA ASP A 772 27.38 42.08 -31.27
C ASP A 772 27.50 41.09 -30.10
N GLN A 773 28.15 39.94 -30.31
CA GLN A 773 28.34 38.91 -29.28
C GLN A 773 29.42 39.32 -28.28
N LEU A 774 30.53 39.86 -28.78
CA LEU A 774 31.62 40.39 -27.96
C LEU A 774 31.10 41.51 -27.03
N GLN A 775 30.34 42.45 -27.59
CA GLN A 775 29.77 43.56 -26.84
C GLN A 775 28.82 43.07 -25.73
N TRP A 776 28.05 42.01 -25.98
CA TRP A 776 27.18 41.42 -24.97
C TRP A 776 27.98 40.73 -23.85
N PHE A 777 29.01 39.94 -24.16
CA PHE A 777 29.87 39.34 -23.14
C PHE A 777 30.60 40.39 -22.29
N GLU A 778 31.06 41.49 -22.90
CA GLU A 778 31.65 42.63 -22.20
C GLU A 778 30.64 43.30 -21.24
N GLN A 779 29.40 43.53 -21.69
CA GLN A 779 28.32 44.06 -20.83
C GLN A 779 28.03 43.12 -19.64
N CYS A 780 28.06 41.81 -19.88
CA CYS A 780 27.90 40.78 -18.86
C CYS A 780 29.15 40.59 -17.97
N GLN A 781 30.24 41.34 -18.21
CA GLN A 781 31.54 41.27 -17.53
C GLN A 781 32.25 39.91 -17.64
N VAL A 782 32.05 39.18 -18.75
CA VAL A 782 32.65 37.86 -18.96
C VAL A 782 34.00 38.01 -19.64
N ARG A 783 35.03 37.33 -19.14
CA ARG A 783 36.35 37.25 -19.80
C ARG A 783 36.61 35.87 -20.41
N ALA A 784 36.22 34.82 -19.71
CA ALA A 784 36.23 33.43 -20.18
C ALA A 784 34.91 32.74 -19.79
N CYS A 785 34.48 31.78 -20.59
CA CYS A 785 33.18 31.12 -20.45
C CYS A 785 33.28 29.62 -20.77
N LEU A 786 32.68 28.80 -19.91
CA LEU A 786 32.49 27.37 -20.12
C LEU A 786 31.00 27.04 -20.01
N GLY A 787 30.44 26.29 -20.97
CA GLY A 787 29.01 26.06 -21.07
C GLY A 787 28.65 24.69 -21.61
N VAL A 788 27.67 24.06 -20.97
CA VAL A 788 27.14 22.73 -21.34
C VAL A 788 25.62 22.76 -21.51
N PRO A 789 25.06 21.96 -22.44
CA PRO A 789 23.62 21.89 -22.65
C PRO A 789 22.93 21.08 -21.53
N ILE A 790 21.76 21.52 -21.10
CA ILE A 790 20.83 20.74 -20.28
C ILE A 790 19.75 20.19 -21.23
N ILE A 791 19.78 18.89 -21.48
CA ILE A 791 18.87 18.23 -22.44
C ILE A 791 17.80 17.48 -21.66
N LYS A 792 16.52 17.74 -21.95
CA LYS A 792 15.38 17.00 -21.39
C LYS A 792 14.78 16.11 -22.49
N GLY A 793 15.02 14.80 -22.42
CA GLY A 793 14.64 13.88 -23.49
C GLY A 793 15.42 14.19 -24.77
N GLU A 794 14.72 14.63 -25.82
CA GLU A 794 15.34 15.12 -27.07
C GLU A 794 15.35 16.67 -27.17
N LEU A 795 14.79 17.38 -26.18
CA LEU A 795 14.66 18.84 -26.21
C LEU A 795 15.82 19.51 -25.46
N LEU A 796 16.46 20.51 -26.08
CA LEU A 796 17.38 21.41 -25.37
C LEU A 796 16.57 22.30 -24.40
N TRP A 797 16.63 21.96 -23.11
CA TRP A 797 15.87 22.66 -22.07
C TRP A 797 16.55 23.97 -21.64
N GLY A 798 17.89 23.99 -21.66
CA GLY A 798 18.66 25.13 -21.18
C GLY A 798 20.16 24.95 -21.28
N PHE A 799 20.91 25.85 -20.65
CA PHE A 799 22.36 25.80 -20.54
C PHE A 799 22.82 25.98 -19.10
N LEU A 800 23.82 25.22 -18.69
CA LEU A 800 24.57 25.44 -17.46
C LEU A 800 25.90 26.11 -17.82
N MET A 801 26.13 27.31 -17.31
CA MET A 801 27.25 28.17 -17.71
C MET A 801 28.10 28.57 -16.50
N ALA A 802 29.42 28.52 -16.65
CA ALA A 802 30.40 29.05 -15.72
C ALA A 802 31.20 30.18 -16.38
N HIS A 803 31.24 31.35 -15.73
CA HIS A 803 31.98 32.51 -16.20
C HIS A 803 33.17 32.82 -15.28
N HIS A 804 34.28 33.16 -15.89
CA HIS A 804 35.41 33.82 -15.24
C HIS A 804 35.47 35.26 -15.76
N CYS A 805 35.40 36.22 -14.85
CA CYS A 805 35.22 37.63 -15.15
C CYS A 805 36.52 38.42 -15.00
N THR A 806 37.46 37.92 -14.18
CA THR A 806 38.72 38.59 -13.86
C THR A 806 39.74 38.58 -15.00
N CYS A 807 40.05 37.40 -15.55
CA CYS A 807 41.12 37.22 -16.53
C CYS A 807 40.81 36.06 -17.51
N PRO A 808 41.57 35.93 -18.61
CA PRO A 808 41.52 34.75 -19.46
C PRO A 808 41.76 33.47 -18.65
N ARG A 809 41.03 32.41 -18.95
CA ARG A 809 41.13 31.12 -18.25
C ARG A 809 41.22 29.98 -19.23
N GLN A 810 42.29 29.20 -19.16
CA GLN A 810 42.35 27.92 -19.85
C GLN A 810 41.58 26.89 -19.03
N TRP A 811 40.50 26.36 -19.60
CA TRP A 811 39.68 25.35 -18.95
C TRP A 811 40.33 23.97 -19.07
N ALA A 812 40.48 23.29 -17.95
CA ALA A 812 41.01 21.94 -17.92
C ALA A 812 39.93 20.93 -18.34
N TYR A 813 40.35 19.81 -18.95
CA TYR A 813 39.43 18.78 -19.44
C TYR A 813 38.47 18.25 -18.35
N TRP A 814 38.96 18.13 -17.11
CA TRP A 814 38.16 17.66 -15.99
C TRP A 814 37.07 18.65 -15.55
N GLU A 815 37.22 19.96 -15.80
CA GLU A 815 36.20 20.96 -15.45
C GLU A 815 35.01 20.87 -16.41
N LEU A 816 35.29 20.51 -17.65
CA LEU A 816 34.31 20.28 -18.71
C LEU A 816 33.56 18.97 -18.46
N ASP A 817 34.27 17.86 -18.21
CA ASP A 817 33.66 16.56 -17.87
C ASP A 817 32.75 16.66 -16.62
N LEU A 818 33.19 17.41 -15.61
CA LEU A 818 32.40 17.69 -14.42
C LEU A 818 31.07 18.41 -14.73
N LEU A 819 31.12 19.51 -15.50
CA LEU A 819 29.94 20.28 -15.85
C LEU A 819 28.96 19.44 -16.68
N GLU A 820 29.47 18.62 -17.60
CA GLU A 820 28.67 17.70 -18.41
C GLU A 820 27.95 16.65 -17.53
N GLN A 821 28.68 16.01 -16.61
CA GLN A 821 28.10 15.05 -15.65
C GLN A 821 27.02 15.69 -14.78
N ILE A 822 27.26 16.90 -14.26
CA ILE A 822 26.27 17.60 -13.44
C ILE A 822 25.07 18.02 -14.28
N SER A 823 25.28 18.48 -15.52
CA SER A 823 24.19 18.83 -16.44
C SER A 823 23.26 17.63 -16.70
N ALA A 824 23.82 16.44 -16.88
CA ALA A 824 23.05 15.21 -17.01
C ALA A 824 22.25 14.89 -15.74
N GLN A 825 22.82 15.06 -14.54
CA GLN A 825 22.08 14.87 -13.28
C GLN A 825 20.97 15.92 -13.09
N VAL A 826 21.22 17.18 -13.45
CA VAL A 826 20.22 18.25 -13.42
C VAL A 826 19.07 17.95 -14.39
N SER A 827 19.37 17.43 -15.58
CA SER A 827 18.34 16.97 -16.52
C SER A 827 17.43 15.90 -15.92
N ILE A 828 18.00 14.87 -15.29
CA ILE A 828 17.25 13.81 -14.61
C ILE A 828 16.38 14.41 -13.50
N ALA A 829 16.94 15.31 -12.70
CA ALA A 829 16.22 15.95 -11.60
C ALA A 829 15.06 16.85 -12.07
N ILE A 830 15.24 17.60 -13.17
CA ILE A 830 14.17 18.35 -13.83
C ILE A 830 13.03 17.42 -14.26
N HIS A 831 13.38 16.28 -14.88
CA HIS A 831 12.40 15.31 -15.31
C HIS A 831 11.61 14.72 -14.13
N GLN A 832 12.30 14.36 -13.04
CA GLN A 832 11.69 13.83 -11.82
C GLN A 832 10.76 14.83 -11.13
N SER A 833 11.20 16.08 -10.98
CA SER A 833 10.39 17.13 -10.36
C SER A 833 9.07 17.36 -11.13
N GLN A 834 9.13 17.40 -12.46
CA GLN A 834 7.94 17.56 -13.30
C GLN A 834 7.01 16.34 -13.28
N LEU A 835 7.57 15.13 -13.30
CA LEU A 835 6.76 13.91 -13.18
C LEU A 835 6.06 13.86 -11.82
N TYR A 836 6.73 14.31 -10.76
CA TYR A 836 6.15 14.42 -9.43
C TYR A 836 5.01 15.45 -9.37
N GLU A 837 5.18 16.65 -9.95
CA GLU A 837 4.11 17.65 -10.07
C GLU A 837 2.90 17.10 -10.83
N GLN A 838 3.12 16.44 -11.97
CA GLN A 838 2.04 15.79 -12.74
C GLN A 838 1.32 14.71 -11.94
N THR A 839 2.07 13.88 -11.21
CA THR A 839 1.51 12.83 -10.36
C THR A 839 0.70 13.43 -9.21
N GLN A 840 1.17 14.53 -8.60
CA GLN A 840 0.41 15.24 -7.56
C GLN A 840 -0.87 15.85 -8.11
N GLU A 841 -0.83 16.51 -9.27
CA GLU A 841 -2.02 17.06 -9.92
C GLU A 841 -3.03 15.93 -10.26
N GLN A 842 -2.55 14.81 -10.80
CA GLN A 842 -3.39 13.65 -11.07
C GLN A 842 -3.99 13.06 -9.79
N ALA A 843 -3.20 12.92 -8.72
CA ALA A 843 -3.68 12.43 -7.43
C ALA A 843 -4.70 13.37 -6.78
N GLN A 844 -4.50 14.69 -6.87
CA GLN A 844 -5.48 15.68 -6.44
C GLN A 844 -6.78 15.58 -7.25
N ARG A 845 -6.67 15.40 -8.57
CA ARG A 845 -7.81 15.21 -9.47
C ARG A 845 -8.58 13.93 -9.15
N GLU A 846 -7.91 12.81 -8.93
CA GLU A 846 -8.53 11.55 -8.52
C GLU A 846 -9.17 11.65 -7.13
N LYS A 847 -8.53 12.35 -6.18
CA LYS A 847 -9.09 12.60 -4.85
C LYS A 847 -10.34 13.47 -4.93
N GLY A 848 -10.34 14.49 -5.79
CA GLY A 848 -11.50 15.30 -6.11
C GLY A 848 -12.63 14.45 -6.69
N LEU A 849 -12.33 13.63 -7.70
CA LEU A 849 -13.28 12.70 -8.30
C LEU A 849 -13.89 11.73 -7.26
N ARG A 850 -13.06 11.11 -6.40
CA ARG A 850 -13.53 10.22 -5.32
C ARG A 850 -14.44 10.96 -4.34
N ARG A 851 -14.14 12.20 -3.99
CA ARG A 851 -14.99 13.03 -3.13
C ARG A 851 -16.36 13.27 -3.77
N VAL A 852 -16.38 13.61 -5.06
CA VAL A 852 -17.63 13.79 -5.82
C VAL A 852 -18.43 12.49 -5.84
N ILE A 853 -17.79 11.36 -6.15
CA ILE A 853 -18.43 10.03 -6.17
C ILE A 853 -19.02 9.71 -4.80
N GLN A 854 -18.26 9.87 -3.71
CA GLN A 854 -18.75 9.63 -2.34
C GLN A 854 -19.92 10.54 -1.98
N ALA A 855 -19.86 11.81 -2.34
CA ALA A 855 -20.90 12.78 -2.04
C ALA A 855 -22.21 12.49 -2.82
N ILE A 856 -22.10 11.93 -4.02
CA ILE A 856 -23.23 11.52 -4.88
C ILE A 856 -23.82 10.16 -4.47
N SER A 857 -23.02 9.26 -3.89
CA SER A 857 -23.45 7.87 -3.59
C SER A 857 -23.96 7.64 -2.15
N GLN A 858 -23.90 8.65 -1.28
CA GLN A 858 -24.45 8.56 0.09
C GLN A 858 -25.93 8.95 0.21
N PRO A 859 -26.41 10.04 -0.40
CA PRO A 859 -27.82 10.40 -0.34
C PRO A 859 -28.66 9.50 -1.26
N LEU A 860 -29.86 9.12 -0.85
CA LEU A 860 -30.85 8.43 -1.70
C LEU A 860 -31.86 9.40 -2.34
N ASP A 861 -31.73 10.69 -2.04
CA ASP A 861 -32.60 11.76 -2.51
C ASP A 861 -31.99 12.47 -3.72
N LEU A 862 -32.76 12.56 -4.81
CA LEU A 862 -32.30 13.09 -6.09
C LEU A 862 -31.96 14.59 -6.02
N GLU A 863 -32.68 15.38 -5.23
CA GLU A 863 -32.42 16.82 -5.09
C GLU A 863 -31.06 17.06 -4.43
N THR A 864 -30.77 16.31 -3.36
CA THR A 864 -29.48 16.34 -2.68
C THR A 864 -28.36 15.82 -3.58
N ILE A 865 -28.59 14.74 -4.34
CA ILE A 865 -27.62 14.20 -5.30
C ILE A 865 -27.27 15.26 -6.35
N PHE A 866 -28.25 15.91 -6.97
CA PHE A 866 -28.03 16.86 -8.06
C PHE A 866 -27.40 18.17 -7.60
N SER A 867 -27.83 18.71 -6.46
CA SER A 867 -27.22 19.92 -5.88
C SER A 867 -25.76 19.68 -5.49
N THR A 868 -25.46 18.54 -4.87
CA THR A 868 -24.09 18.16 -4.51
C THR A 868 -23.22 17.93 -5.75
N ALA A 869 -23.74 17.20 -6.74
CA ALA A 869 -23.01 16.94 -7.98
C ALA A 869 -22.67 18.23 -8.74
N THR A 870 -23.64 19.13 -8.92
CA THR A 870 -23.41 20.39 -9.64
C THR A 870 -22.37 21.27 -8.91
N LEU A 871 -22.42 21.34 -7.59
CA LEU A 871 -21.46 22.12 -6.79
C LEU A 871 -20.03 21.56 -6.87
N GLU A 872 -19.87 20.26 -6.60
CA GLU A 872 -18.57 19.60 -6.59
C GLU A 872 -17.95 19.55 -8.01
N MET A 873 -18.77 19.35 -9.04
CA MET A 873 -18.32 19.42 -10.45
C MET A 873 -17.85 20.82 -10.83
N GLY A 874 -18.56 21.86 -10.38
CA GLY A 874 -18.16 23.25 -10.61
C GLY A 874 -16.77 23.55 -10.03
N GLN A 875 -16.50 23.04 -8.82
CA GLN A 875 -15.20 23.16 -8.17
C GLN A 875 -14.09 22.35 -8.86
N LEU A 876 -14.38 21.09 -9.22
CA LEU A 876 -13.39 20.20 -9.82
C LEU A 876 -12.94 20.66 -11.21
N LEU A 877 -13.87 21.13 -12.03
CA LEU A 877 -13.58 21.62 -13.39
C LEU A 877 -13.17 23.11 -13.42
N ASN A 878 -13.30 23.81 -12.29
CA ASN A 878 -13.07 25.26 -12.17
C ASN A 878 -13.80 26.04 -13.28
N VAL A 879 -15.12 25.89 -13.28
CA VAL A 879 -16.04 26.38 -14.31
C VAL A 879 -17.11 27.27 -13.69
N ASP A 880 -17.58 28.23 -14.48
CA ASP A 880 -18.46 29.29 -13.98
C ASP A 880 -19.84 28.78 -13.56
N ARG A 881 -20.36 27.74 -14.22
CA ARG A 881 -21.63 27.09 -13.87
C ARG A 881 -21.65 25.62 -14.28
N VAL A 882 -22.34 24.80 -13.48
CA VAL A 882 -22.80 23.47 -13.87
C VAL A 882 -24.31 23.39 -13.64
N SER A 883 -25.04 22.72 -14.52
CA SER A 883 -26.47 22.47 -14.34
C SER A 883 -26.88 21.08 -14.80
N ILE A 884 -27.93 20.54 -14.19
CA ILE A 884 -28.57 19.29 -14.59
C ILE A 884 -29.98 19.62 -15.10
N ALA A 885 -30.30 19.17 -16.30
CA ALA A 885 -31.62 19.28 -16.90
C ALA A 885 -32.28 17.91 -17.00
N GLN A 886 -33.51 17.79 -16.51
CA GLN A 886 -34.34 16.60 -16.63
C GLN A 886 -35.24 16.71 -17.86
N TYR A 887 -35.36 15.63 -18.62
CA TYR A 887 -36.31 15.54 -19.73
C TYR A 887 -37.67 15.05 -19.22
N ILE A 888 -38.76 15.73 -19.61
CA ILE A 888 -40.14 15.35 -19.27
C ILE A 888 -40.84 14.88 -20.54
N PRO A 889 -40.90 13.56 -20.81
CA PRO A 889 -41.41 13.02 -22.08
C PRO A 889 -42.86 13.41 -22.37
N ASP A 890 -43.73 13.38 -21.36
CA ASP A 890 -45.17 13.63 -21.51
C ASP A 890 -45.49 15.09 -21.89
N GLN A 891 -44.58 16.01 -21.57
CA GLN A 891 -44.75 17.44 -21.81
C GLN A 891 -43.83 17.98 -22.92
N ASN A 892 -42.97 17.12 -23.48
CA ASN A 892 -42.02 17.43 -24.55
C ASN A 892 -41.11 18.65 -24.28
N HIS A 893 -40.57 18.75 -23.08
CA HIS A 893 -39.62 19.80 -22.71
C HIS A 893 -38.59 19.31 -21.68
N TRP A 894 -37.60 20.14 -21.45
CA TRP A 894 -36.55 19.93 -20.45
C TRP A 894 -36.68 20.98 -19.34
N ILE A 895 -36.43 20.58 -18.09
CA ILE A 895 -36.40 21.51 -16.95
C ILE A 895 -35.04 21.44 -16.28
N ILE A 896 -34.43 22.58 -15.99
CA ILE A 896 -33.23 22.63 -15.17
C ILE A 896 -33.61 22.35 -13.71
N VAL A 897 -33.18 21.20 -13.19
CA VAL A 897 -33.53 20.71 -11.84
C VAL A 897 -32.47 21.03 -10.79
N ALA A 898 -31.23 21.29 -11.21
CA ALA A 898 -30.16 21.74 -10.33
C ALA A 898 -29.18 22.64 -11.07
N SER A 899 -28.62 23.62 -10.37
CA SER A 899 -27.53 24.45 -10.88
C SER A 899 -26.64 24.94 -9.74
N ALA A 900 -25.34 25.04 -10.00
CA ALA A 900 -24.37 25.66 -9.12
C ALA A 900 -23.48 26.63 -9.91
N THR A 901 -23.17 27.79 -9.31
CA THR A 901 -22.39 28.86 -9.95
C THR A 901 -21.15 29.22 -9.13
N GLN A 902 -20.08 29.61 -9.80
CA GLN A 902 -18.86 30.15 -9.20
C GLN A 902 -18.72 31.64 -9.53
N GLY A 903 -19.52 32.49 -8.85
CA GLY A 903 -19.44 33.95 -9.00
C GLY A 903 -20.76 34.66 -8.72
N SER A 904 -20.70 35.82 -8.07
CA SER A 904 -21.89 36.57 -7.61
C SER A 904 -22.69 37.28 -8.71
N GLN A 905 -22.19 37.31 -9.94
CA GLN A 905 -22.82 37.99 -11.09
C GLN A 905 -23.57 37.05 -12.04
N ILE A 906 -23.59 35.75 -11.75
CA ILE A 906 -24.19 34.71 -12.61
C ILE A 906 -25.55 34.32 -12.03
N HIS A 907 -26.64 34.60 -12.75
CA HIS A 907 -28.01 34.29 -12.32
C HIS A 907 -28.25 32.78 -12.22
N ASP A 908 -29.09 32.36 -11.28
CA ASP A 908 -29.53 30.97 -11.18
C ASP A 908 -30.52 30.63 -12.31
N THR A 909 -30.47 29.38 -12.77
CA THR A 909 -31.25 28.87 -13.90
C THR A 909 -32.19 27.72 -13.52
N ILE A 910 -32.23 27.34 -12.24
CA ILE A 910 -33.17 26.31 -11.75
C ILE A 910 -34.62 26.70 -12.10
N GLY A 911 -35.38 25.73 -12.63
CA GLY A 911 -36.78 25.89 -13.01
C GLY A 911 -37.01 26.44 -14.42
N ILE A 912 -35.97 26.81 -15.16
CA ILE A 912 -36.11 27.21 -16.57
C ILE A 912 -36.56 26.01 -17.41
N ILE A 913 -37.58 26.23 -18.24
CA ILE A 913 -38.14 25.25 -19.18
C ILE A 913 -37.55 25.50 -20.56
N ILE A 914 -36.99 24.45 -21.18
CA ILE A 914 -36.42 24.46 -22.53
C ILE A 914 -37.30 23.58 -23.42
N PRO A 915 -38.01 24.17 -24.41
CA PRO A 915 -38.82 23.40 -25.36
C PRO A 915 -37.96 22.41 -26.16
N ASP A 916 -38.50 21.21 -26.43
CA ASP A 916 -37.83 20.21 -27.25
C ASP A 916 -38.13 20.35 -28.75
N ASP A 917 -39.29 20.91 -29.10
CA ASP A 917 -39.70 21.14 -30.49
C ASP A 917 -38.69 22.01 -31.24
N ASP A 918 -38.27 21.62 -32.44
CA ASP A 918 -37.29 22.33 -33.27
C ASP A 918 -35.91 22.62 -32.60
N ASN A 919 -35.55 21.88 -31.54
CA ASN A 919 -34.27 22.04 -30.83
C ASN A 919 -33.19 21.06 -31.32
N LEU A 920 -32.24 21.57 -32.13
CA LEU A 920 -31.14 20.76 -32.67
C LEU A 920 -30.21 20.19 -31.60
N ILE A 921 -30.01 20.91 -30.49
CA ILE A 921 -29.16 20.46 -29.38
C ILE A 921 -29.85 19.27 -28.71
N SER A 922 -31.14 19.37 -28.39
CA SER A 922 -31.91 18.27 -27.79
C SER A 922 -31.94 17.01 -28.68
N ALA A 923 -32.07 17.18 -30.00
CA ALA A 923 -32.03 16.07 -30.96
C ALA A 923 -30.67 15.32 -30.93
N GLN A 924 -29.56 16.03 -30.71
CA GLN A 924 -28.24 15.43 -30.57
C GLN A 924 -28.03 14.76 -29.22
N ILE A 925 -28.52 15.34 -28.12
CA ILE A 925 -28.47 14.73 -26.78
C ILE A 925 -29.21 13.38 -26.79
N LYS A 926 -30.40 13.33 -27.42
CA LYS A 926 -31.19 12.09 -27.61
C LYS A 926 -30.49 11.01 -28.44
N GLN A 927 -29.45 11.36 -29.20
CA GLN A 927 -28.59 10.42 -29.95
C GLN A 927 -27.32 10.01 -29.18
N GLN A 928 -27.26 10.25 -27.86
CA GLN A 928 -26.08 9.94 -27.02
C GLN A 928 -24.82 10.75 -27.39
N LYS A 929 -24.96 11.86 -28.11
CA LYS A 929 -23.81 12.67 -28.50
C LYS A 929 -23.46 13.66 -27.40
N VAL A 930 -22.18 13.67 -27.01
CA VAL A 930 -21.59 14.75 -26.21
C VAL A 930 -21.42 15.97 -27.10
N ILE A 931 -21.92 17.11 -26.64
CA ILE A 931 -21.98 18.35 -27.42
C ILE A 931 -20.93 19.31 -26.89
N ARG A 932 -20.00 19.75 -27.74
CA ARG A 932 -18.96 20.73 -27.43
C ARG A 932 -19.21 22.01 -28.22
N ILE A 933 -19.55 23.09 -27.53
CA ILE A 933 -19.75 24.40 -28.12
C ILE A 933 -18.67 25.34 -27.59
N SER A 934 -17.73 25.73 -28.45
CA SER A 934 -16.64 26.64 -28.08
C SER A 934 -17.02 28.10 -28.05
N ASN A 935 -18.07 28.47 -28.79
CA ASN A 935 -18.66 29.80 -28.77
C ASN A 935 -20.18 29.70 -29.02
N PHE A 936 -20.97 29.93 -27.99
CA PHE A 936 -22.43 29.82 -28.06
C PHE A 936 -23.07 30.92 -28.92
N GLN A 937 -22.39 32.05 -29.19
CA GLN A 937 -22.90 33.09 -30.07
C GLN A 937 -23.15 32.62 -31.51
N GLN A 938 -22.48 31.54 -31.94
CA GLN A 938 -22.72 30.94 -33.27
C GLN A 938 -24.08 30.26 -33.40
N TYR A 939 -24.78 30.02 -32.27
CA TYR A 939 -26.10 29.39 -32.21
C TYR A 939 -27.22 30.39 -31.88
N ALA A 940 -26.91 31.70 -31.85
CA ALA A 940 -27.82 32.78 -31.46
C ALA A 940 -28.98 33.02 -32.45
N ASP A 941 -28.84 32.59 -33.71
CA ASP A 941 -29.83 32.81 -34.76
C ASP A 941 -31.09 31.94 -34.61
N GLN A 942 -31.09 30.96 -33.71
CA GLN A 942 -32.25 30.11 -33.44
C GLN A 942 -33.17 30.74 -32.37
N PRO A 943 -34.49 30.87 -32.62
CA PRO A 943 -35.43 31.49 -31.67
C PRO A 943 -35.42 30.85 -30.27
N ILE A 944 -35.23 29.53 -30.21
CA ILE A 944 -35.15 28.74 -28.97
C ILE A 944 -33.93 29.09 -28.11
N ASN A 945 -32.83 29.53 -28.74
CA ASN A 945 -31.58 29.86 -28.06
C ASN A 945 -31.47 31.34 -27.69
N GLN A 946 -32.41 32.20 -28.10
CA GLN A 946 -32.35 33.65 -27.81
C GLN A 946 -32.35 33.93 -26.30
N ASN A 947 -33.27 33.29 -25.54
CA ASN A 947 -33.32 33.40 -24.07
C ASN A 947 -32.04 32.87 -23.40
N LEU A 948 -31.44 31.80 -23.93
CA LEU A 948 -30.18 31.23 -23.41
C LEU A 948 -28.97 32.11 -23.75
N THR A 949 -29.01 32.83 -24.88
CA THR A 949 -27.95 33.75 -25.33
C THR A 949 -27.93 35.01 -24.44
N GLU A 950 -29.09 35.49 -24.00
CA GLU A 950 -29.20 36.58 -23.01
C GLU A 950 -28.63 36.20 -21.63
N MET A 951 -28.59 34.91 -21.29
CA MET A 951 -27.97 34.38 -20.06
C MET A 951 -26.46 34.06 -20.19
N ASN A 952 -25.88 34.37 -21.35
CA ASN A 952 -24.45 34.54 -21.68
C ASN A 952 -23.46 33.39 -21.40
N PRO A 953 -23.62 32.20 -22.01
CA PRO A 953 -22.87 31.00 -21.64
C PRO A 953 -21.44 30.89 -22.18
N GLY A 954 -20.95 31.80 -23.04
CA GLY A 954 -19.59 31.77 -23.62
C GLY A 954 -19.26 30.45 -24.35
N ALA A 955 -18.78 29.44 -23.63
CA ALA A 955 -18.61 28.06 -24.09
C ALA A 955 -19.43 27.07 -23.26
N LEU A 956 -19.94 26.01 -23.90
CA LEU A 956 -20.86 25.04 -23.30
C LEU A 956 -20.46 23.61 -23.65
N LEU A 957 -20.41 22.73 -22.66
CA LEU A 957 -20.27 21.28 -22.80
C LEU A 957 -21.54 20.61 -22.26
N ILE A 958 -22.15 19.74 -23.05
CA ILE A 958 -23.36 18.99 -22.65
C ILE A 958 -23.10 17.49 -22.76
N VAL A 959 -23.36 16.77 -21.68
CA VAL A 959 -23.20 15.33 -21.57
C VAL A 959 -24.57 14.70 -21.26
N PRO A 960 -25.05 13.72 -22.03
CA PRO A 960 -26.38 13.15 -21.85
C PRO A 960 -26.44 12.16 -20.66
N LEU A 961 -27.52 12.22 -19.87
CA LEU A 961 -27.79 11.31 -18.74
C LEU A 961 -28.81 10.24 -19.16
N TRP A 962 -28.44 8.98 -19.04
CA TRP A 962 -29.24 7.81 -19.39
C TRP A 962 -29.48 6.92 -18.18
N VAL A 963 -30.69 6.40 -18.05
CA VAL A 963 -31.03 5.43 -17.01
C VAL A 963 -31.60 4.20 -17.71
N GLY A 964 -30.85 3.10 -17.65
CA GLY A 964 -31.11 1.93 -18.50
C GLY A 964 -30.97 2.28 -19.99
N SER A 965 -32.03 2.03 -20.77
CA SER A 965 -32.09 2.32 -22.21
C SER A 965 -32.78 3.64 -22.56
N SER A 966 -33.21 4.43 -21.56
CA SER A 966 -33.99 5.65 -21.77
C SER A 966 -33.20 6.90 -21.39
N ILE A 967 -33.40 7.97 -22.15
CA ILE A 967 -32.85 9.28 -21.81
C ILE A 967 -33.56 9.82 -20.57
N TRP A 968 -32.77 10.20 -19.57
CA TRP A 968 -33.28 10.80 -18.34
C TRP A 968 -33.10 12.33 -18.35
N GLY A 969 -31.96 12.80 -18.85
CA GLY A 969 -31.63 14.23 -18.81
C GLY A 969 -30.29 14.56 -19.45
N SER A 970 -29.70 15.69 -19.05
CA SER A 970 -28.34 16.08 -19.43
C SER A 970 -27.65 16.87 -18.32
N LEU A 971 -26.32 16.76 -18.27
CA LEU A 971 -25.45 17.62 -17.50
C LEU A 971 -24.82 18.66 -18.43
N SER A 972 -24.88 19.93 -18.06
CA SER A 972 -24.34 21.05 -18.82
C SER A 972 -23.29 21.80 -18.00
N VAL A 973 -22.16 22.12 -18.63
CA VAL A 973 -21.02 22.82 -18.03
C VAL A 973 -20.72 24.08 -18.84
N TYR A 974 -20.59 25.22 -18.16
CA TYR A 974 -20.53 26.55 -18.78
C TYR A 974 -19.25 27.30 -18.43
N ARG A 975 -18.69 28.00 -19.41
CA ARG A 975 -17.68 29.06 -19.20
C ARG A 975 -18.17 30.38 -19.80
N HIS A 976 -18.61 31.30 -18.94
CA HIS A 976 -19.19 32.58 -19.32
C HIS A 976 -18.13 33.52 -19.92
N HIS A 977 -18.55 34.34 -20.89
CA HIS A 977 -17.75 35.42 -21.50
C HIS A 977 -16.38 35.04 -22.11
N GLN A 978 -16.09 33.76 -22.31
CA GLN A 978 -14.87 33.27 -22.94
C GLN A 978 -15.18 32.25 -24.03
N THR A 979 -14.47 32.33 -25.15
CA THR A 979 -14.40 31.20 -26.07
C THR A 979 -13.49 30.14 -25.46
N TRP A 980 -13.94 28.90 -25.37
CA TRP A 980 -13.18 27.81 -24.76
C TRP A 980 -13.14 26.59 -25.67
N ILE A 981 -11.97 25.99 -25.82
CA ILE A 981 -11.82 24.73 -26.54
C ILE A 981 -11.76 23.63 -25.47
N TRP A 982 -12.87 22.90 -25.35
CA TRP A 982 -12.99 21.79 -24.41
C TRP A 982 -11.97 20.69 -24.73
N GLN A 983 -11.05 20.46 -23.80
CA GLN A 983 -10.05 19.41 -23.95
C GLN A 983 -10.67 18.03 -23.74
N ASP A 984 -10.11 17.00 -24.37
CA ASP A 984 -10.62 15.62 -24.22
C ASP A 984 -10.61 15.17 -22.76
N THR A 985 -9.62 15.60 -21.98
CA THR A 985 -9.55 15.30 -20.54
C THR A 985 -10.70 15.93 -19.75
N GLU A 986 -11.19 17.13 -20.11
CA GLU A 986 -12.34 17.77 -19.46
C GLU A 986 -13.63 17.02 -19.79
N VAL A 987 -13.74 16.58 -21.05
CA VAL A 987 -14.90 15.82 -21.53
C VAL A 987 -14.96 14.43 -20.91
N GLU A 988 -13.85 13.70 -20.87
CA GLU A 988 -13.76 12.39 -20.21
C GLU A 988 -14.18 12.48 -18.74
N LEU A 989 -13.72 13.51 -18.01
CA LEU A 989 -14.10 13.71 -16.62
C LEU A 989 -15.60 13.95 -16.44
N ALA A 990 -16.19 14.79 -17.28
CA ALA A 990 -17.61 15.06 -17.26
C ALA A 990 -18.42 13.78 -17.59
N CYS A 991 -17.97 12.98 -18.55
CA CYS A 991 -18.57 11.68 -18.88
C CYS A 991 -18.49 10.69 -17.71
N THR A 992 -17.33 10.50 -17.08
CA THR A 992 -17.18 9.61 -15.91
C THR A 992 -18.10 10.02 -14.77
N LEU A 993 -18.27 11.31 -14.52
CA LEU A 993 -19.16 11.81 -13.48
C LEU A 993 -20.64 11.62 -13.83
N VAL A 994 -20.99 11.80 -15.10
CA VAL A 994 -22.32 11.47 -15.60
C VAL A 994 -22.61 9.98 -15.42
N GLU A 995 -21.69 9.07 -15.71
CA GLU A 995 -21.89 7.62 -15.48
C GLU A 995 -22.22 7.33 -14.01
N GLN A 996 -21.52 7.99 -13.07
CA GLN A 996 -21.79 7.82 -11.64
C GLN A 996 -23.14 8.42 -11.23
N LEU A 997 -23.52 9.56 -11.80
CA LEU A 997 -24.86 10.13 -11.62
C LEU A 997 -25.95 9.19 -12.15
N GLN A 998 -25.75 8.56 -13.30
CA GLN A 998 -26.69 7.59 -13.86
C GLN A 998 -26.91 6.41 -12.90
N VAL A 999 -25.83 5.88 -12.31
CA VAL A 999 -25.90 4.83 -11.28
C VAL A 999 -26.66 5.31 -10.04
N ALA A 1000 -26.37 6.50 -9.53
CA ALA A 1000 -27.03 7.05 -8.35
C ALA A 1000 -28.53 7.30 -8.58
N ILE A 1001 -28.91 7.81 -9.76
CA ILE A 1001 -30.32 7.97 -10.15
C ILE A 1001 -31.03 6.61 -10.19
N GLN A 1002 -30.41 5.60 -10.80
CA GLN A 1002 -30.95 4.24 -10.87
C GLN A 1002 -31.14 3.62 -9.46
N GLN A 1003 -30.17 3.82 -8.56
CA GLN A 1003 -30.24 3.33 -7.18
C GLN A 1003 -31.36 4.01 -6.39
N SER A 1004 -31.49 5.34 -6.49
CA SER A 1004 -32.58 6.09 -5.85
C SER A 1004 -33.95 5.58 -6.31
N GLN A 1005 -34.13 5.37 -7.62
CA GLN A 1005 -35.37 4.82 -8.18
C GLN A 1005 -35.68 3.40 -7.67
N LEU A 1006 -34.68 2.51 -7.65
CA LEU A 1006 -34.83 1.15 -7.13
C LEU A 1006 -35.18 1.14 -5.64
N TYR A 1007 -34.55 2.01 -4.84
CA TYR A 1007 -34.85 2.14 -3.43
C TYR A 1007 -36.29 2.59 -3.17
N GLN A 1008 -36.77 3.58 -3.93
CA GLN A 1008 -38.17 4.02 -3.84
C GLN A 1008 -39.15 2.89 -4.21
N GLN A 1009 -38.86 2.13 -5.27
CA GLN A 1009 -39.68 0.97 -5.67
C GLN A 1009 -39.71 -0.10 -4.58
N LEU A 1010 -38.55 -0.43 -4.01
CA LEU A 1010 -38.44 -1.39 -2.92
C LEU A 1010 -39.19 -0.93 -1.67
N HIS A 1011 -39.09 0.36 -1.34
CA HIS A 1011 -39.81 0.93 -0.20
C HIS A 1011 -41.33 0.82 -0.37
N ILE A 1012 -41.86 1.16 -1.56
CA ILE A 1012 -43.28 1.00 -1.89
C ILE A 1012 -43.70 -0.48 -1.84
N ALA A 1013 -42.87 -1.40 -2.35
CA ALA A 1013 -43.15 -2.84 -2.31
C ALA A 1013 -43.17 -3.39 -0.88
N ASN A 1014 -42.22 -2.98 -0.02
CA ASN A 1014 -42.17 -3.36 1.38
C ASN A 1014 -43.38 -2.84 2.16
N GLN A 1015 -43.80 -1.59 1.93
CA GLN A 1015 -45.02 -1.05 2.54
C GLN A 1015 -46.28 -1.86 2.15
N ARG A 1016 -46.36 -2.33 0.89
CA ARG A 1016 -47.45 -3.21 0.44
C ARG A 1016 -47.41 -4.59 1.11
N LEU A 1017 -46.22 -5.16 1.29
CA LEU A 1017 -46.02 -6.44 1.98
C LEU A 1017 -46.39 -6.34 3.46
N GLU A 1018 -45.96 -5.27 4.14
CA GLU A 1018 -46.37 -4.99 5.52
C GLU A 1018 -47.89 -4.87 5.64
N GLY A 1019 -48.57 -4.25 4.67
CA GLY A 1019 -50.03 -4.20 4.63
C GLY A 1019 -50.71 -5.57 4.54
N LEU A 1020 -50.13 -6.52 3.78
CA LEU A 1020 -50.66 -7.88 3.62
C LEU A 1020 -50.40 -8.78 4.84
N VAL A 1021 -49.30 -8.55 5.56
CA VAL A 1021 -48.94 -9.30 6.79
C VAL A 1021 -49.86 -8.96 7.97
N MET A 1022 -50.68 -7.91 7.86
CA MET A 1022 -51.46 -7.35 8.96
C MET A 1022 -52.96 -7.72 8.94
N MET A 1023 -53.38 -8.49 7.93
CA MET A 1023 -54.77 -8.95 7.75
C MET A 1023 -54.86 -10.47 7.99
N ASP A 1024 -56.04 -10.96 8.40
CA ASP A 1024 -56.32 -12.39 8.48
C ASP A 1024 -56.66 -12.93 7.09
N GLY A 1025 -55.95 -13.97 6.65
CA GLY A 1025 -56.05 -14.51 5.29
C GLY A 1025 -57.43 -15.07 4.93
N LEU A 1026 -58.23 -15.49 5.91
CA LEU A 1026 -59.56 -16.03 5.70
C LEU A 1026 -60.63 -14.93 5.75
N THR A 1027 -60.66 -14.17 6.85
CA THR A 1027 -61.78 -13.27 7.17
C THR A 1027 -61.61 -11.85 6.64
N GLN A 1028 -60.41 -11.49 6.17
CA GLN A 1028 -60.08 -10.15 5.65
C GLN A 1028 -60.33 -9.01 6.64
N VAL A 1029 -60.40 -9.30 7.95
CA VAL A 1029 -60.29 -8.32 9.03
C VAL A 1029 -58.86 -8.32 9.58
N ALA A 1030 -58.52 -7.43 10.52
CA ALA A 1030 -57.17 -7.39 11.09
C ALA A 1030 -56.80 -8.74 11.75
N ASN A 1031 -55.54 -9.15 11.65
CA ASN A 1031 -55.08 -10.33 12.39
C ASN A 1031 -54.66 -9.97 13.82
N ARG A 1032 -54.41 -10.99 14.65
CA ARG A 1032 -53.99 -10.81 16.05
C ARG A 1032 -52.77 -9.89 16.20
N ARG A 1033 -51.80 -9.95 15.28
CA ARG A 1033 -50.62 -9.09 15.34
C ARG A 1033 -51.00 -7.61 15.22
N ARG A 1034 -51.85 -7.26 14.24
CA ARG A 1034 -52.35 -5.88 14.08
C ARG A 1034 -53.22 -5.45 15.24
N PHE A 1035 -54.00 -6.36 15.83
CA PHE A 1035 -54.73 -6.10 17.06
C PHE A 1035 -53.79 -5.67 18.20
N ASP A 1036 -52.74 -6.45 18.47
CA ASP A 1036 -51.80 -6.17 19.57
C ASP A 1036 -51.09 -4.82 19.35
N GLU A 1037 -50.60 -4.57 18.13
CA GLU A 1037 -49.94 -3.31 17.75
C GLU A 1037 -50.88 -2.10 17.87
N TYR A 1038 -52.11 -2.20 17.37
CA TYR A 1038 -53.09 -1.11 17.42
C TYR A 1038 -53.59 -0.83 18.84
N LEU A 1039 -53.81 -1.88 19.64
CA LEU A 1039 -54.19 -1.74 21.04
C LEU A 1039 -53.11 -1.00 21.84
N GLU A 1040 -51.83 -1.32 21.61
CA GLU A 1040 -50.73 -0.63 22.29
C GLU A 1040 -50.63 0.85 21.87
N GLN A 1041 -50.87 1.15 20.59
CA GLN A 1041 -50.91 2.53 20.08
C GLN A 1041 -52.04 3.34 20.71
N GLU A 1042 -53.27 2.80 20.72
CA GLU A 1042 -54.43 3.48 21.30
C GLU A 1042 -54.36 3.55 22.83
N TRP A 1043 -53.71 2.60 23.50
CA TRP A 1043 -53.43 2.70 24.94
C TRP A 1043 -52.49 3.87 25.25
N LYS A 1044 -51.41 4.04 24.47
CA LYS A 1044 -50.49 5.18 24.59
C LYS A 1044 -51.15 6.49 24.22
N ARG A 1045 -52.09 6.50 23.26
CA ARG A 1045 -52.89 7.68 22.93
C ARG A 1045 -53.86 8.03 24.06
N GLY A 1046 -54.67 7.08 24.51
CA GLY A 1046 -55.62 7.26 25.62
C GLY A 1046 -54.95 7.70 26.92
N THR A 1047 -53.73 7.24 27.19
CA THR A 1047 -52.93 7.69 28.34
C THR A 1047 -52.57 9.18 28.25
N ARG A 1048 -52.21 9.65 27.05
CA ARG A 1048 -51.83 11.05 26.79
C ARG A 1048 -53.05 11.98 26.75
N GLU A 1049 -54.12 11.52 26.11
CA GLU A 1049 -55.32 12.32 25.85
C GLU A 1049 -56.37 12.19 26.96
N GLN A 1050 -56.16 11.30 27.93
CA GLN A 1050 -57.12 10.97 28.99
C GLN A 1050 -58.49 10.62 28.40
N GLN A 1051 -58.50 9.67 27.47
CA GLN A 1051 -59.70 9.19 26.79
C GLN A 1051 -59.94 7.71 27.10
N PRO A 1052 -61.22 7.28 27.22
CA PRO A 1052 -61.54 5.89 27.51
C PRO A 1052 -61.22 5.00 26.31
N LEU A 1053 -60.79 3.77 26.58
CA LEU A 1053 -60.60 2.73 25.59
C LEU A 1053 -61.42 1.52 25.99
N SER A 1054 -62.31 1.09 25.10
CA SER A 1054 -63.14 -0.09 25.31
C SER A 1054 -62.73 -1.23 24.39
N LEU A 1055 -62.89 -2.45 24.89
CA LEU A 1055 -62.62 -3.69 24.18
C LEU A 1055 -63.83 -4.62 24.30
N ILE A 1056 -64.24 -5.19 23.18
CA ILE A 1056 -65.22 -6.27 23.12
C ILE A 1056 -64.50 -7.52 22.63
N PHE A 1057 -64.50 -8.58 23.41
CA PHE A 1057 -64.16 -9.92 22.94
C PHE A 1057 -65.42 -10.70 22.60
N CYS A 1058 -65.37 -11.42 21.50
CA CYS A 1058 -66.48 -12.13 20.89
C CYS A 1058 -66.08 -13.58 20.62
N ASP A 1059 -66.96 -14.52 20.90
CA ASP A 1059 -66.74 -15.94 20.59
C ASP A 1059 -68.00 -16.59 20.06
N VAL A 1060 -67.84 -17.41 19.01
CA VAL A 1060 -68.94 -18.08 18.33
C VAL A 1060 -69.40 -19.29 19.14
N ASP A 1061 -70.63 -19.24 19.64
CA ASP A 1061 -71.16 -20.25 20.57
C ASP A 1061 -71.32 -21.61 19.88
N TYR A 1062 -70.72 -22.65 20.48
CA TYR A 1062 -70.76 -24.04 19.98
C TYR A 1062 -70.26 -24.20 18.53
N PHE A 1063 -69.26 -23.41 18.12
CA PHE A 1063 -68.72 -23.48 16.76
C PHE A 1063 -68.13 -24.84 16.40
N LYS A 1064 -67.56 -25.57 17.36
CA LYS A 1064 -67.14 -26.97 17.15
C LYS A 1064 -68.29 -27.86 16.67
N CYS A 1065 -69.46 -27.77 17.29
CA CYS A 1065 -70.64 -28.55 16.87
C CYS A 1065 -71.13 -28.13 15.48
N TYR A 1066 -70.97 -26.85 15.12
CA TYR A 1066 -71.27 -26.37 13.78
C TYR A 1066 -70.33 -27.01 12.74
N ASN A 1067 -69.02 -27.04 13.03
CA ASN A 1067 -68.03 -27.69 12.17
C ASN A 1067 -68.22 -29.21 12.08
N ASP A 1068 -68.57 -29.87 13.18
CA ASP A 1068 -68.83 -31.31 13.20
C ASP A 1068 -70.05 -31.68 12.33
N GLN A 1069 -71.01 -30.76 12.16
CA GLN A 1069 -72.21 -30.96 11.35
C GLN A 1069 -72.02 -30.58 9.86
N TYR A 1070 -71.37 -29.45 9.58
CA TYR A 1070 -71.29 -28.89 8.21
C TYR A 1070 -69.91 -29.01 7.56
N GLY A 1071 -68.88 -29.40 8.32
CA GLY A 1071 -67.50 -29.50 7.87
C GLY A 1071 -66.73 -28.17 7.90
N HIS A 1072 -65.40 -28.27 7.88
CA HIS A 1072 -64.50 -27.10 8.04
C HIS A 1072 -64.69 -26.01 6.98
N LEU A 1073 -64.97 -26.36 5.72
CA LEU A 1073 -65.18 -25.37 4.64
C LEU A 1073 -66.43 -24.50 4.89
N ALA A 1074 -67.52 -25.11 5.36
CA ALA A 1074 -68.73 -24.37 5.75
C ALA A 1074 -68.53 -23.60 7.05
N GLY A 1075 -67.65 -24.08 7.93
CA GLY A 1075 -67.14 -23.35 9.08
C GLY A 1075 -66.40 -22.07 8.70
N ASP A 1076 -65.52 -22.16 7.71
CA ASP A 1076 -64.75 -21.03 7.19
C ASP A 1076 -65.67 -19.95 6.57
N GLU A 1077 -66.67 -20.37 5.76
CA GLU A 1077 -67.70 -19.45 5.25
C GLU A 1077 -68.53 -18.81 6.38
N CYS A 1078 -68.82 -19.57 7.43
CA CYS A 1078 -69.50 -19.06 8.63
C CYS A 1078 -68.66 -17.98 9.32
N LEU A 1079 -67.36 -18.22 9.55
CA LEU A 1079 -66.45 -17.24 10.16
C LEU A 1079 -66.29 -15.98 9.30
N ILE A 1080 -66.28 -16.09 7.98
CA ILE A 1080 -66.30 -14.93 7.07
C ILE A 1080 -67.57 -14.10 7.29
N GLN A 1081 -68.74 -14.74 7.37
CA GLN A 1081 -70.01 -14.05 7.60
C GLN A 1081 -70.06 -13.41 8.99
N VAL A 1082 -69.53 -14.07 10.02
CA VAL A 1082 -69.41 -13.48 11.38
C VAL A 1082 -68.49 -12.26 11.36
N ALA A 1083 -67.32 -12.36 10.74
CA ALA A 1083 -66.37 -11.25 10.65
C ALA A 1083 -66.97 -10.04 9.92
N GLN A 1084 -67.65 -10.27 8.79
CA GLN A 1084 -68.35 -9.22 8.05
C GLN A 1084 -69.50 -8.59 8.84
N ALA A 1085 -70.25 -9.39 9.61
CA ALA A 1085 -71.32 -8.89 10.46
C ALA A 1085 -70.77 -7.97 11.58
N ILE A 1086 -69.64 -8.35 12.18
CA ILE A 1086 -68.96 -7.53 13.20
C ILE A 1086 -68.40 -6.24 12.56
N ASP A 1087 -67.72 -6.34 11.42
CA ASP A 1087 -67.13 -5.21 10.71
C ASP A 1087 -68.19 -4.18 10.27
N GLN A 1088 -69.34 -4.64 9.75
CA GLN A 1088 -70.47 -3.76 9.38
C GLN A 1088 -71.17 -3.10 10.58
N SER A 1089 -71.06 -3.70 11.77
CA SER A 1089 -71.65 -3.19 13.00
C SER A 1089 -70.86 -2.02 13.58
N VAL A 1090 -69.60 -1.90 13.17
CA VAL A 1090 -68.64 -0.91 13.64
C VAL A 1090 -68.54 0.21 12.60
N ARG A 1091 -68.88 1.45 12.99
CA ARG A 1091 -69.14 2.54 12.02
C ARG A 1091 -68.12 3.67 12.06
N ARG A 1092 -67.21 3.71 13.04
CA ARG A 1092 -66.24 4.80 13.16
C ARG A 1092 -64.90 4.38 12.56
N PRO A 1093 -64.21 5.28 11.84
CA PRO A 1093 -62.93 4.97 11.20
C PRO A 1093 -61.78 4.69 12.19
N GLY A 1094 -61.97 4.96 13.48
CA GLY A 1094 -61.01 4.63 14.54
C GLY A 1094 -61.25 3.27 15.21
N ASP A 1095 -62.39 2.63 14.97
CA ASP A 1095 -62.68 1.33 15.57
C ASP A 1095 -61.97 0.23 14.75
N LEU A 1096 -61.47 -0.82 15.41
CA LEU A 1096 -60.75 -1.92 14.75
C LEU A 1096 -61.41 -3.26 15.06
N VAL A 1097 -61.78 -4.01 14.02
CA VAL A 1097 -62.20 -5.42 14.12
C VAL A 1097 -61.03 -6.33 13.78
N ALA A 1098 -60.79 -7.32 14.63
CA ALA A 1098 -59.72 -8.29 14.43
C ALA A 1098 -60.18 -9.73 14.73
N ARG A 1099 -59.60 -10.69 14.02
CA ARG A 1099 -59.67 -12.11 14.39
C ARG A 1099 -58.55 -12.41 15.37
N TYR A 1100 -58.91 -12.70 16.61
CA TYR A 1100 -57.99 -12.86 17.73
C TYR A 1100 -57.55 -14.32 17.92
N GLY A 1101 -58.46 -15.26 17.64
CA GLY A 1101 -58.27 -16.70 17.74
C GLY A 1101 -59.19 -17.44 16.78
N GLY A 1102 -59.09 -18.77 16.68
CA GLY A 1102 -59.76 -19.58 15.65
C GLY A 1102 -61.22 -19.20 15.39
N GLU A 1103 -62.02 -19.11 16.46
CA GLU A 1103 -63.43 -18.69 16.46
C GLU A 1103 -63.68 -17.41 17.28
N GLU A 1104 -62.60 -16.71 17.64
CA GLU A 1104 -62.60 -15.55 18.54
C GLU A 1104 -62.32 -14.26 17.78
N PHE A 1105 -63.13 -13.24 18.02
CA PHE A 1105 -62.99 -11.92 17.43
C PHE A 1105 -62.85 -10.85 18.52
N ALA A 1106 -62.20 -9.75 18.18
CA ALA A 1106 -62.00 -8.63 19.07
C ALA A 1106 -62.37 -7.32 18.37
N VAL A 1107 -62.97 -6.40 19.11
CA VAL A 1107 -63.30 -5.06 18.63
C VAL A 1107 -62.70 -4.03 19.58
N ILE A 1108 -61.76 -3.24 19.07
CA ILE A 1108 -61.15 -2.11 19.80
C ILE A 1108 -61.95 -0.86 19.47
N LEU A 1109 -62.42 -0.17 20.51
CA LEU A 1109 -63.24 1.04 20.40
C LEU A 1109 -62.55 2.21 21.11
N PRO A 1110 -61.71 2.99 20.40
CA PRO A 1110 -61.07 4.17 20.97
C PRO A 1110 -62.08 5.25 21.34
N GLN A 1111 -61.76 6.02 22.39
CA GLN A 1111 -62.56 7.16 22.86
C GLN A 1111 -64.03 6.78 23.12
N THR A 1112 -64.27 5.56 23.55
CA THR A 1112 -65.62 5.00 23.75
C THR A 1112 -65.75 4.51 25.17
N TYR A 1113 -66.72 5.06 25.91
CA TYR A 1113 -67.10 4.60 27.25
C TYR A 1113 -67.89 3.29 27.18
N ILE A 1114 -68.11 2.68 28.35
CA ILE A 1114 -68.74 1.37 28.46
C ILE A 1114 -70.15 1.34 27.85
N GLU A 1115 -70.94 2.41 27.97
CA GLU A 1115 -72.29 2.49 27.40
C GLU A 1115 -72.25 2.45 25.87
N GLY A 1116 -71.24 3.09 25.27
CA GLY A 1116 -71.03 3.05 23.82
C GLY A 1116 -70.59 1.67 23.35
N ALA A 1117 -69.74 1.00 24.12
CA ALA A 1117 -69.32 -0.37 23.82
C ALA A 1117 -70.49 -1.37 23.91
N ILE A 1118 -71.39 -1.20 24.89
CA ILE A 1118 -72.63 -1.99 25.01
C ILE A 1118 -73.51 -1.81 23.77
N GLN A 1119 -73.68 -0.57 23.28
CA GLN A 1119 -74.46 -0.32 22.07
C GLN A 1119 -73.86 -1.02 20.84
N VAL A 1120 -72.54 -1.00 20.69
CA VAL A 1120 -71.85 -1.72 19.60
C VAL A 1120 -72.05 -3.22 19.72
N ALA A 1121 -71.94 -3.79 20.93
CA ALA A 1121 -72.21 -5.22 21.17
C ALA A 1121 -73.66 -5.60 20.82
N GLU A 1122 -74.65 -4.78 21.17
CA GLU A 1122 -76.05 -5.01 20.81
C GLU A 1122 -76.28 -4.95 19.29
N ILE A 1123 -75.61 -4.03 18.59
CA ILE A 1123 -75.65 -3.96 17.12
C ILE A 1123 -75.03 -5.23 16.51
N ILE A 1124 -73.89 -5.69 17.02
CA ILE A 1124 -73.23 -6.94 16.58
C ILE A 1124 -74.18 -8.12 16.74
N ALA A 1125 -74.78 -8.29 17.92
CA ALA A 1125 -75.70 -9.39 18.20
C ALA A 1125 -76.94 -9.36 17.29
N ASN A 1126 -77.54 -8.18 17.09
CA ASN A 1126 -78.71 -8.03 16.22
C ASN A 1126 -78.38 -8.27 14.75
N THR A 1127 -77.22 -7.78 14.28
CA THR A 1127 -76.77 -7.98 12.90
C THR A 1127 -76.52 -9.45 12.63
N LEU A 1128 -75.84 -10.16 13.54
CA LEU A 1128 -75.62 -11.59 13.41
C LEU A 1128 -76.94 -12.39 13.43
N ASN A 1129 -77.87 -12.06 14.34
CA ASN A 1129 -79.17 -12.70 14.40
C ASN A 1129 -79.99 -12.46 13.11
N SER A 1130 -79.84 -11.30 12.46
CA SER A 1130 -80.53 -11.01 11.19
C SER A 1130 -80.08 -11.90 10.02
N LEU A 1131 -78.87 -12.44 10.07
CA LEU A 1131 -78.35 -13.37 9.06
C LEU A 1131 -78.99 -14.76 9.13
N GLN A 1132 -79.63 -15.12 10.25
CA GLN A 1132 -80.36 -16.39 10.45
C GLN A 1132 -79.54 -17.63 10.03
N ILE A 1133 -78.23 -17.64 10.33
CA ILE A 1133 -77.32 -18.75 9.98
C ILE A 1133 -77.76 -20.01 10.72
N PRO A 1134 -78.17 -21.11 10.05
CA PRO A 1134 -78.71 -22.29 10.73
C PRO A 1134 -77.69 -23.01 11.60
N HIS A 1135 -78.02 -23.27 12.87
CA HIS A 1135 -77.21 -24.08 13.79
C HIS A 1135 -78.09 -25.06 14.57
N PRO A 1136 -78.61 -26.12 13.92
CA PRO A 1136 -79.63 -27.00 14.51
C PRO A 1136 -79.12 -27.86 15.68
N GLU A 1137 -77.80 -28.09 15.77
CA GLU A 1137 -77.16 -28.86 16.84
C GLU A 1137 -76.82 -27.99 18.07
N SER A 1138 -77.07 -26.67 18.01
CA SER A 1138 -76.88 -25.80 19.16
C SER A 1138 -78.00 -26.01 20.19
N PRO A 1139 -77.65 -26.26 21.47
CA PRO A 1139 -78.64 -26.43 22.53
C PRO A 1139 -79.33 -25.11 22.94
N LEU A 1140 -78.95 -23.97 22.36
CA LEU A 1140 -79.45 -22.63 22.73
C LEU A 1140 -80.46 -22.05 21.74
N SER A 1141 -80.25 -22.28 20.45
CA SER A 1141 -80.99 -21.62 19.36
C SER A 1141 -80.84 -22.46 18.10
N SER A 1142 -81.85 -22.44 17.22
CA SER A 1142 -81.73 -23.06 15.89
C SER A 1142 -80.83 -22.28 14.93
N HIS A 1143 -80.26 -21.16 15.38
CA HIS A 1143 -79.39 -20.27 14.61
C HIS A 1143 -78.10 -19.97 15.38
N LEU A 1144 -77.04 -19.60 14.67
CA LEU A 1144 -75.72 -19.24 15.22
C LEU A 1144 -75.85 -18.07 16.21
N THR A 1145 -75.11 -18.16 17.31
CA THR A 1145 -75.12 -17.15 18.38
C THR A 1145 -73.71 -16.81 18.81
N LEU A 1146 -73.55 -15.66 19.48
CA LEU A 1146 -72.26 -15.11 19.89
C LEU A 1146 -72.32 -14.74 21.37
N SER A 1147 -71.29 -15.10 22.12
CA SER A 1147 -71.06 -14.60 23.48
C SER A 1147 -70.05 -13.46 23.43
N MET A 1148 -70.26 -12.41 24.24
CA MET A 1148 -69.39 -11.23 24.26
C MET A 1148 -68.96 -10.85 25.67
N GLY A 1149 -67.70 -10.45 25.84
CA GLY A 1149 -67.16 -9.84 27.04
C GLY A 1149 -66.75 -8.41 26.76
N ILE A 1150 -67.23 -7.45 27.57
CA ILE A 1150 -66.98 -6.03 27.37
C ILE A 1150 -66.20 -5.48 28.56
N ALA A 1151 -65.11 -4.77 28.29
CA ALA A 1151 -64.38 -4.01 29.29
C ALA A 1151 -64.07 -2.59 28.78
N SER A 1152 -64.03 -1.63 29.70
CA SER A 1152 -63.71 -0.23 29.41
C SER A 1152 -62.80 0.29 30.51
N PHE A 1153 -61.68 0.87 30.11
CA PHE A 1153 -60.70 1.42 31.04
C PHE A 1153 -60.27 2.82 30.59
N MET A 1154 -59.86 3.64 31.55
CA MET A 1154 -59.05 4.83 31.30
C MET A 1154 -57.58 4.41 31.31
N PRO A 1155 -56.88 4.43 30.16
CA PRO A 1155 -55.48 4.05 30.11
C PRO A 1155 -54.63 4.96 31.02
N SER A 1156 -53.73 4.37 31.78
CA SER A 1156 -52.85 5.09 32.70
C SER A 1156 -51.40 4.71 32.47
N VAL A 1157 -50.48 5.59 32.89
CA VAL A 1157 -49.03 5.34 32.79
C VAL A 1157 -48.59 4.13 33.65
N HIS A 1158 -49.40 3.75 34.64
CA HIS A 1158 -49.12 2.65 35.57
C HIS A 1158 -49.82 1.33 35.20
N SER A 1159 -50.63 1.30 34.13
CA SER A 1159 -51.37 0.11 33.70
C SER A 1159 -50.98 -0.32 32.28
N SER A 1160 -51.01 -1.64 32.05
CA SER A 1160 -50.72 -2.26 30.75
C SER A 1160 -52.02 -2.53 29.97
N PRO A 1161 -52.01 -2.48 28.63
CA PRO A 1161 -53.15 -2.91 27.81
C PRO A 1161 -53.65 -4.33 28.14
N GLN A 1162 -52.78 -5.16 28.68
CA GLN A 1162 -53.08 -6.53 29.08
C GLN A 1162 -54.20 -6.61 30.14
N VAL A 1163 -54.34 -5.60 31.01
CA VAL A 1163 -55.42 -5.54 32.00
C VAL A 1163 -56.79 -5.42 31.33
N LEU A 1164 -56.89 -4.68 30.23
CA LEU A 1164 -58.14 -4.53 29.47
C LEU A 1164 -58.51 -5.84 28.74
N ILE A 1165 -57.51 -6.55 28.20
CA ILE A 1165 -57.67 -7.88 27.58
C ILE A 1165 -58.18 -8.88 28.63
N GLU A 1166 -57.51 -8.98 29.79
CA GLU A 1166 -57.87 -9.91 30.86
C GLU A 1166 -59.29 -9.64 31.41
N ALA A 1167 -59.66 -8.37 31.55
CA ALA A 1167 -61.00 -7.97 31.98
C ALA A 1167 -62.09 -8.36 30.97
N ALA A 1168 -61.87 -8.10 29.67
CA ALA A 1168 -62.81 -8.46 28.61
C ALA A 1168 -62.94 -9.98 28.47
N ASP A 1169 -61.82 -10.72 28.58
CA ASP A 1169 -61.81 -12.18 28.51
C ASP A 1169 -62.53 -12.81 29.71
N GLN A 1170 -62.30 -12.30 30.92
CA GLN A 1170 -63.02 -12.75 32.11
C GLN A 1170 -64.53 -12.52 31.98
N ALA A 1171 -64.95 -11.39 31.42
CA ALA A 1171 -66.35 -11.11 31.13
C ALA A 1171 -66.92 -12.08 30.08
N LEU A 1172 -66.17 -12.39 29.01
CA LEU A 1172 -66.56 -13.36 27.99
C LEU A 1172 -66.74 -14.76 28.59
N TYR A 1173 -65.83 -15.19 29.46
CA TYR A 1173 -65.94 -16.46 30.18
C TYR A 1173 -67.23 -16.51 31.02
N GLN A 1174 -67.56 -15.42 31.72
CA GLN A 1174 -68.82 -15.32 32.47
C GLN A 1174 -70.05 -15.37 31.56
N ALA A 1175 -70.01 -14.73 30.40
CA ALA A 1175 -71.10 -14.79 29.41
C ALA A 1175 -71.35 -16.24 28.97
N LYS A 1176 -70.28 -16.99 28.68
CA LYS A 1176 -70.36 -18.41 28.33
C LYS A 1176 -70.90 -19.26 29.49
N ALA A 1177 -70.48 -18.99 30.73
CA ALA A 1177 -70.92 -19.74 31.91
C ALA A 1177 -72.39 -19.47 32.29
N GLN A 1178 -72.90 -18.25 32.08
CA GLN A 1178 -74.28 -17.86 32.43
C GLN A 1178 -75.33 -18.27 31.39
N GLY A 1179 -74.95 -19.10 30.41
CA GLY A 1179 -75.88 -19.62 29.41
C GLY A 1179 -75.71 -19.05 28.01
N ARG A 1180 -74.57 -18.40 27.69
CA ARG A 1180 -74.17 -17.97 26.33
C ARG A 1180 -75.17 -17.02 25.66
N ASN A 1181 -74.95 -16.68 24.38
CA ASN A 1181 -75.76 -15.76 23.57
C ASN A 1181 -76.12 -14.45 24.28
N ARG A 1182 -75.11 -13.80 24.87
CA ARG A 1182 -75.25 -12.56 25.63
C ARG A 1182 -73.93 -11.83 25.71
N TYR A 1183 -73.98 -10.56 26.08
CA TYR A 1183 -72.81 -9.84 26.56
C TYR A 1183 -72.76 -9.83 28.09
N ILE A 1184 -71.56 -9.81 28.65
CA ILE A 1184 -71.30 -9.45 30.05
C ILE A 1184 -70.33 -8.28 30.08
N VAL A 1185 -70.59 -7.34 30.98
CA VAL A 1185 -69.73 -6.19 31.24
C VAL A 1185 -68.88 -6.49 32.46
N TYR A 1186 -67.56 -6.33 32.32
CA TYR A 1186 -66.65 -6.44 33.45
C TYR A 1186 -66.91 -5.31 34.46
N THR A 1187 -67.16 -5.68 35.71
CA THR A 1187 -67.29 -4.74 36.84
C THR A 1187 -66.17 -4.99 37.84
N SER A 1188 -65.33 -3.99 38.08
CA SER A 1188 -64.24 -4.10 39.06
C SER A 1188 -64.83 -4.24 40.48
N PRO A 1189 -64.29 -5.11 41.35
CA PRO A 1189 -64.76 -5.31 42.71
C PRO A 1189 -64.72 -4.06 43.61
N GLU A 1190 -64.01 -3.00 43.22
CA GLU A 1190 -63.99 -1.71 43.95
C GLU A 1190 -65.24 -0.84 43.72
N SER A 1191 -66.06 -1.12 42.70
CA SER A 1191 -67.28 -0.34 42.40
C SER A 1191 -68.52 -0.73 43.22
N ALA A 1192 -68.43 -1.81 44.03
CA ALA A 1192 -69.55 -2.29 44.85
C ALA A 1192 -69.67 -1.58 46.22
N SER A 1193 -68.73 -0.72 46.60
CA SER A 1193 -68.72 -0.03 47.91
C SER A 1193 -69.21 1.42 47.88
N GLU A 1194 -69.54 2.00 46.73
CA GLU A 1194 -70.00 3.41 46.62
C GLU A 1194 -71.51 3.59 46.43
N SER A 1195 -72.32 2.52 46.43
CA SER A 1195 -73.79 2.62 46.33
C SER A 1195 -74.53 2.63 47.68
N SER A 1196 -73.85 2.92 48.78
CA SER A 1196 -74.47 3.22 50.08
C SER A 1196 -74.05 4.59 50.62
N HIS A 1197 -74.51 5.67 49.99
CA HIS A 1197 -74.68 6.98 50.65
C HIS A 1197 -75.84 7.78 50.07
#